data_AF-A0A220VHI1-F1
#
_entry.id   AF-A0A220VHI1-F1
#
_cell.length_a   1.000
_cell.length_b   1.000
_cell.length_c   1.000
_cell.angle_alpha   90.00
_cell.angle_beta   90.00
_cell.angle_gamma   90.00
#
_symmetry.space_group_name_H-M   'P 1'
#
loop_
_entity.id
_entity.type
_entity.pdbx_description
1 polymer ?
#
loop_
_entity_poly.entity_id
_entity_poly.type
_entity_poly.pdbx_seq_one_letter_code
_entity_poly.pdbx_strand_id
1 'polypeptide(L)'
;MCLQNLLNAFRKILIVIFCTSFLYGCGDSNTFKEQDSQPAAQEQPVSNDPEPDADSAPDSDSPNNDLDTDSSGDDNSSVFLGSGNDNDNDDDNDDDNDGVSNNNDECPNTLSGVEVASDGCADSDGDGSSDNKDDDDDNDGVNDDDDACDNTVAGATDFDGDGCDDANDDDDDNDGVNDGDDDCDNTVTGAADFDNDGCDDANDDDDDNDGVNDDDDACDNTVLGATDFDKDGCDDANDDDDDNDGVNDDDDACDNTVLGATDFDKDGCDDANDDDDDNDGVNDGDDACDNTELGATDFDNDGCDDANDDDDDNDGVNDGNDACDDTTLGALDTDGDGCDDANDDDDDNDGVNDENDKCPNTPINEPDLDQDGCGDETQDDDSDGDGVDDSNDDCPNTPSGATDFDNDGCDDANDDDDDNDGVNDDDDDCDNTEIGATDFDNDGCDDANDDDDDNDGVNDDADSCDDTVLGATDFDSDGCDDANDDDDDNDGVNDDDDACDDTPLNTNVADNGCTDTDDDGVDDDADACDDTVLGATDFDNDGCDDANDDDDDNDGVDDDADTCDDTPLNTNVADNGCTDTDDDGVDDDADACDDTVAGAADFDNDGCDDANDDDDDNDGVNDDEDACDDTVTGAADFDSDGCDDANDDDDDNDGVNDDDDACDDTPLNTNVADNGCTDTDDDGVDDDADACDDTVLGATDFDNDGCDDANDDDDDNDGVDDDADTCDDTPLNTNVADNGCTDTDDDGVDDDADACDDTVAGAADFDNDGCDDANDDDDDNDGVNDDEDACDDTVTGAADFDGDGCDDANDDDDDNDGVNDDDDDCDDTTLDATDTDNDGCDDVNDDDDDNDGVNDDDDKCPNTPENEPDLDQDGCGDDTQDDDTDGDGVDDSNDNCPDTPSGATDFDNDGCD
;
A
#
# COMPACT_ATOMS: atom_id res chain seq x y z
N MET A 1 -25.82 -35.07 6.12
CA MET A 1 -26.06 -36.52 6.40
C MET A 1 -26.89 -37.10 5.27
N CYS A 2 -26.25 -37.65 4.22
CA CYS A 2 -26.79 -37.64 2.84
C CYS A 2 -26.98 -36.19 2.32
N LEU A 3 -26.93 -35.89 1.02
CA LEU A 3 -26.94 -36.80 -0.15
C LEU A 3 -25.98 -36.30 -1.26
N GLN A 4 -24.76 -36.84 -1.32
CA GLN A 4 -23.81 -36.53 -2.40
C GLN A 4 -23.95 -37.58 -3.52
N ASN A 5 -23.85 -37.15 -4.79
CA ASN A 5 -24.04 -37.90 -6.05
C ASN A 5 -25.50 -38.25 -6.44
N LEU A 6 -26.03 -37.62 -7.49
CA LEU A 6 -26.20 -38.28 -8.80
C LEU A 6 -26.52 -37.27 -9.94
N LEU A 7 -26.08 -37.60 -11.18
CA LEU A 7 -26.11 -36.81 -12.43
C LEU A 7 -25.00 -35.73 -12.50
N ASN A 8 -24.34 -35.45 -13.65
CA ASN A 8 -24.07 -36.24 -14.88
C ASN A 8 -22.89 -35.55 -15.61
N ALA A 9 -21.75 -36.20 -15.88
CA ALA A 9 -21.36 -36.73 -17.20
C ALA A 9 -21.39 -35.70 -18.36
N PHE A 10 -20.24 -35.32 -18.97
CA PHE A 10 -19.47 -36.08 -19.98
C PHE A 10 -17.99 -35.57 -20.08
N ARG A 11 -16.94 -36.44 -20.10
CA ARG A 11 -15.97 -36.74 -21.23
C ARG A 11 -15.02 -35.60 -21.67
N LYS A 12 -13.71 -35.76 -21.95
CA LYS A 12 -12.75 -36.87 -22.29
C LYS A 12 -11.30 -36.38 -21.95
N ILE A 13 -10.29 -37.15 -21.47
CA ILE A 13 -9.47 -38.25 -22.10
C ILE A 13 -8.56 -37.74 -23.25
N LEU A 14 -7.20 -37.86 -23.27
CA LEU A 14 -6.26 -38.93 -22.84
C LEU A 14 -4.79 -38.40 -22.63
N ILE A 15 -3.95 -38.97 -21.72
CA ILE A 15 -2.64 -39.67 -21.95
C ILE A 15 -2.10 -40.10 -20.55
N VAL A 16 -2.00 -41.38 -20.16
CA VAL A 16 -0.94 -42.40 -20.39
C VAL A 16 0.43 -41.94 -19.83
N ILE A 17 1.00 -42.54 -18.78
CA ILE A 17 1.79 -43.80 -18.83
C ILE A 17 1.56 -44.71 -17.59
N PHE A 18 1.77 -46.02 -17.78
CA PHE A 18 1.72 -47.05 -16.73
C PHE A 18 3.10 -47.70 -16.56
N CYS A 19 3.63 -47.82 -15.34
CA CYS A 19 4.70 -48.79 -15.07
C CYS A 19 4.50 -49.59 -13.77
N THR A 20 5.13 -50.76 -13.68
CA THR A 20 4.78 -51.78 -12.67
C THR A 20 6.02 -52.46 -12.09
N SER A 21 6.01 -52.82 -10.78
CA SER A 21 6.31 -54.22 -10.34
C SER A 21 6.41 -54.48 -8.81
N PHE A 22 5.47 -55.29 -8.32
CA PHE A 22 5.71 -56.55 -7.58
C PHE A 22 6.58 -56.62 -6.29
N LEU A 23 5.87 -56.84 -5.18
CA LEU A 23 6.15 -57.81 -4.09
C LEU A 23 7.46 -57.72 -3.26
N TYR A 24 7.29 -57.58 -1.94
CA TYR A 24 7.55 -58.67 -0.98
C TYR A 24 6.73 -58.48 0.32
N GLY A 25 6.47 -59.54 1.11
CA GLY A 25 5.67 -59.37 2.33
C GLY A 25 5.69 -60.49 3.38
N CYS A 26 5.59 -60.08 4.65
CA CYS A 26 5.29 -60.82 5.88
C CYS A 26 5.06 -59.78 7.01
N GLY A 27 4.13 -59.92 7.97
CA GLY A 27 3.07 -60.92 8.14
C GLY A 27 2.45 -60.87 9.56
N ASP A 28 1.21 -61.37 9.69
CA ASP A 28 0.47 -61.68 10.93
C ASP A 28 -0.01 -60.56 11.89
N SER A 29 -1.32 -60.25 11.73
CA SER A 29 -2.36 -60.43 12.78
C SER A 29 -2.73 -59.32 13.80
N ASN A 30 -3.64 -58.43 13.37
CA ASN A 30 -5.05 -58.34 13.84
C ASN A 30 -5.44 -57.66 15.20
N THR A 31 -6.64 -57.05 15.19
CA THR A 31 -7.59 -56.67 16.27
C THR A 31 -7.42 -55.43 17.17
N PHE A 32 -8.41 -54.53 17.02
CA PHE A 32 -8.99 -53.53 17.98
C PHE A 32 -8.13 -52.29 18.34
N LYS A 33 -8.67 -51.15 18.83
CA LYS A 33 -9.98 -50.41 18.80
C LYS A 33 -9.93 -49.44 20.01
N GLU A 34 -10.67 -48.32 19.98
CA GLU A 34 -10.84 -47.33 21.08
C GLU A 34 -9.58 -46.45 21.28
N GLN A 35 -9.64 -45.26 21.90
CA GLN A 35 -10.60 -44.13 22.00
C GLN A 35 -10.03 -43.18 23.11
N ASP A 36 -10.51 -41.93 23.15
CA ASP A 36 -10.61 -41.06 24.33
C ASP A 36 -9.34 -40.51 25.02
N SER A 37 -9.13 -39.20 24.80
CA SER A 37 -9.06 -38.15 25.84
C SER A 37 -7.75 -37.81 26.61
N GLN A 38 -7.72 -36.55 27.06
CA GLN A 38 -6.76 -35.90 27.97
C GLN A 38 -6.60 -36.61 29.33
N PRO A 39 -5.62 -36.21 30.15
CA PRO A 39 -6.02 -35.54 31.41
C PRO A 39 -5.09 -34.40 31.90
N ALA A 40 -5.68 -33.44 32.62
CA ALA A 40 -4.96 -32.48 33.47
C ALA A 40 -4.56 -33.08 34.83
N ALA A 41 -3.70 -32.37 35.60
CA ALA A 41 -3.36 -32.71 36.99
C ALA A 41 -2.89 -31.48 37.80
N GLN A 42 -3.18 -31.46 39.11
CA GLN A 42 -2.75 -30.42 40.07
C GLN A 42 -2.17 -31.02 41.37
N GLU A 43 -1.37 -30.19 42.07
CA GLU A 43 -0.99 -30.20 43.51
C GLU A 43 -0.18 -31.36 44.18
N GLN A 44 1.08 -31.02 44.56
CA GLN A 44 1.66 -30.99 45.95
C GLN A 44 1.69 -32.25 46.89
N PRO A 45 2.51 -32.31 47.99
CA PRO A 45 3.75 -31.58 48.37
C PRO A 45 4.90 -32.47 48.99
N VAL A 46 5.88 -31.82 49.67
CA VAL A 46 6.74 -32.19 50.85
C VAL A 46 8.21 -32.75 50.75
N SER A 47 9.19 -31.83 50.94
CA SER A 47 10.45 -31.91 51.76
C SER A 47 11.68 -32.81 51.42
N ASN A 48 12.91 -32.24 51.46
CA ASN A 48 13.88 -32.30 52.60
C ASN A 48 15.32 -31.81 52.25
N ASP A 49 15.68 -30.58 52.69
CA ASP A 49 16.92 -30.04 53.30
C ASP A 49 18.40 -30.41 52.93
N PRO A 50 19.40 -29.53 53.26
CA PRO A 50 20.72 -29.48 52.60
C PRO A 50 21.95 -29.69 53.55
N GLU A 51 22.85 -28.69 53.64
CA GLU A 51 24.09 -28.58 54.47
C GLU A 51 25.33 -29.43 54.03
N PRO A 52 26.59 -29.09 54.42
CA PRO A 52 27.01 -28.69 55.78
C PRO A 52 27.96 -27.48 55.96
N ASP A 53 27.97 -27.01 57.21
CA ASP A 53 28.64 -25.80 57.76
C ASP A 53 30.00 -26.05 58.51
N ALA A 54 30.75 -24.97 58.83
CA ALA A 54 31.82 -24.85 59.87
C ALA A 54 32.39 -23.40 59.94
N ASP A 55 32.74 -22.78 61.08
CA ASP A 55 32.95 -23.22 62.48
C ASP A 55 32.70 -22.02 63.46
N SER A 56 32.58 -22.23 64.79
CA SER A 56 31.82 -21.31 65.68
C SER A 56 32.54 -20.66 66.90
N ALA A 57 32.15 -19.41 67.23
CA ALA A 57 31.86 -18.87 68.60
C ALA A 57 33.00 -18.70 69.67
N PRO A 58 32.78 -18.13 70.89
CA PRO A 58 32.05 -16.89 71.30
C PRO A 58 32.73 -16.04 72.44
N ASP A 59 32.04 -14.96 72.90
CA ASP A 59 31.74 -14.61 74.33
C ASP A 59 32.35 -13.35 75.03
N SER A 60 31.45 -12.58 75.68
CA SER A 60 31.58 -11.71 76.89
C SER A 60 32.29 -10.31 76.93
N ASP A 61 31.68 -9.45 77.77
CA ASP A 61 32.15 -8.25 78.52
C ASP A 61 32.12 -6.82 77.90
N SER A 62 31.51 -5.90 78.68
CA SER A 62 31.51 -4.42 78.64
C SER A 62 32.49 -3.88 79.73
N PRO A 63 32.80 -2.57 79.98
CA PRO A 63 32.27 -1.31 79.43
C PRO A 63 33.32 -0.17 79.16
N ASN A 64 32.83 1.08 79.05
CA ASN A 64 33.45 2.38 79.42
C ASN A 64 34.40 3.16 78.47
N ASN A 65 33.92 4.33 78.02
CA ASN A 65 34.36 5.69 78.44
C ASN A 65 35.19 6.61 77.49
N ASP A 66 34.89 7.92 77.61
CA ASP A 66 35.59 9.15 77.16
C ASP A 66 35.47 9.63 75.69
N LEU A 67 34.80 10.80 75.57
CA LEU A 67 35.12 11.96 74.71
C LEU A 67 34.82 11.86 73.19
N ASP A 68 34.52 12.97 72.49
CA ASP A 68 34.53 14.40 72.85
C ASP A 68 33.14 15.06 72.69
N THR A 69 32.91 16.21 73.33
CA THR A 69 31.89 17.21 72.95
C THR A 69 32.58 18.50 72.52
N ASP A 70 31.99 19.24 71.58
CA ASP A 70 32.45 20.57 71.17
C ASP A 70 31.52 21.70 71.64
N SER A 71 32.07 22.91 71.72
CA SER A 71 31.35 24.15 72.08
C SER A 71 32.19 25.38 71.73
N SER A 72 31.64 26.28 70.91
CA SER A 72 31.93 27.73 70.91
C SER A 72 31.32 28.38 72.17
N GLY A 73 31.79 29.49 72.75
CA GLY A 73 32.93 30.39 72.45
C GLY A 73 32.50 31.68 71.74
N ASP A 74 32.74 32.91 72.23
CA ASP A 74 33.17 33.43 73.56
C ASP A 74 32.04 34.42 74.06
N ASP A 75 32.11 35.50 74.86
CA ASP A 75 33.15 36.32 75.52
C ASP A 75 32.52 37.22 76.64
N ASN A 76 33.36 37.79 77.52
CA ASN A 76 33.23 39.11 78.18
C ASN A 76 31.96 39.53 79.01
N SER A 77 32.00 40.00 80.27
CA SER A 77 33.02 40.81 80.96
C SER A 77 32.60 41.41 82.34
N SER A 78 33.43 41.26 83.38
CA SER A 78 33.65 42.21 84.54
C SER A 78 32.50 42.42 85.59
N VAL A 79 32.64 42.96 86.83
CA VAL A 79 33.58 43.86 87.58
C VAL A 79 33.63 43.48 89.10
N PHE A 80 34.73 43.01 89.72
CA PHE A 80 35.82 43.74 90.47
C PHE A 80 35.58 44.17 91.96
N LEU A 81 36.57 43.86 92.86
CA LEU A 81 36.84 44.35 94.27
C LEU A 81 36.31 43.50 95.45
N GLY A 82 37.03 43.23 96.57
CA GLY A 82 38.48 43.26 96.84
C GLY A 82 38.96 43.60 98.29
N SER A 83 39.79 42.74 98.92
CA SER A 83 40.56 42.89 100.21
C SER A 83 39.81 42.51 101.53
N GLY A 84 40.46 41.99 102.59
CA GLY A 84 41.87 41.59 102.81
C GLY A 84 42.18 41.14 104.28
N ASN A 85 43.39 40.60 104.52
CA ASN A 85 43.86 39.89 105.74
C ASN A 85 43.76 40.65 107.10
N ASP A 86 43.63 39.91 108.22
CA ASP A 86 44.78 39.51 109.10
C ASP A 86 44.36 38.59 110.28
N ASN A 87 45.27 37.72 110.75
CA ASN A 87 45.07 36.83 111.92
C ASN A 87 45.36 37.54 113.25
N ASP A 88 44.60 37.24 114.30
CA ASP A 88 45.10 37.18 115.69
C ASP A 88 44.29 36.15 116.51
N ASN A 89 44.85 35.64 117.61
CA ASN A 89 44.38 34.44 118.31
C ASN A 89 44.06 34.77 119.79
N ASP A 90 42.88 34.40 120.29
CA ASP A 90 42.57 34.36 121.74
C ASP A 90 41.62 33.18 122.04
N ASP A 91 41.62 32.65 123.26
CA ASP A 91 40.93 31.40 123.64
C ASP A 91 39.44 31.63 123.99
N ASP A 92 38.54 31.66 123.00
CA ASP A 92 37.11 31.32 123.20
C ASP A 92 36.89 29.84 122.80
N ASN A 93 35.86 29.19 123.36
CA ASN A 93 35.77 27.72 123.44
C ASN A 93 34.45 27.22 122.82
N ASP A 94 34.40 27.45 121.51
CA ASP A 94 33.28 27.39 120.58
C ASP A 94 34.01 27.28 119.21
N ASP A 95 33.92 26.13 118.54
CA ASP A 95 34.88 25.77 117.46
C ASP A 95 34.39 26.19 116.07
N ASP A 96 33.08 26.32 115.87
CA ASP A 96 32.38 26.72 114.63
C ASP A 96 31.71 28.11 114.75
N ASN A 97 31.38 28.60 115.95
CA ASN A 97 30.71 29.88 116.23
C ASN A 97 29.20 29.87 115.93
N ASP A 98 28.50 28.79 116.27
CA ASP A 98 27.04 28.76 116.40
C ASP A 98 26.56 29.52 117.66
N GLY A 99 27.39 29.55 118.72
CA GLY A 99 27.11 30.14 120.03
C GLY A 99 26.93 29.13 121.17
N VAL A 100 27.00 27.82 120.88
CA VAL A 100 26.88 26.70 121.82
C VAL A 100 28.26 26.08 122.06
N SER A 101 28.85 26.37 123.22
CA SER A 101 30.20 25.87 123.54
C SER A 101 30.30 24.34 123.45
N ASN A 102 31.40 23.84 122.88
CA ASN A 102 31.68 22.43 122.52
C ASN A 102 31.92 21.44 123.69
N ASN A 103 31.21 21.66 124.80
CA ASN A 103 30.93 20.70 125.87
C ASN A 103 29.41 20.43 126.00
N ASN A 104 28.62 21.07 125.14
CA ASN A 104 27.18 21.29 125.27
C ASN A 104 26.49 21.25 123.90
N ASP A 105 27.23 21.46 122.80
CA ASP A 105 26.81 21.15 121.45
C ASP A 105 26.87 19.62 121.19
N GLU A 106 25.96 19.13 120.35
CA GLU A 106 25.94 17.78 119.79
C GLU A 106 26.14 17.77 118.24
N CYS A 107 26.18 18.94 117.59
CA CYS A 107 26.38 19.16 116.15
C CYS A 107 27.60 20.09 115.83
N PRO A 108 28.86 19.65 116.04
CA PRO A 108 30.03 20.54 116.13
C PRO A 108 30.64 20.97 114.78
N ASN A 109 29.80 21.24 113.78
CA ASN A 109 30.19 21.88 112.51
C ASN A 109 29.06 22.78 111.96
N THR A 110 28.13 23.26 112.78
CA THR A 110 26.95 24.01 112.32
C THR A 110 27.38 25.35 111.72
N LEU A 111 26.73 25.78 110.63
CA LEU A 111 27.21 26.90 109.83
C LEU A 111 26.93 28.23 110.54
N SER A 112 27.98 28.90 111.02
CA SER A 112 27.87 30.15 111.80
C SER A 112 27.01 31.23 111.11
N GLY A 113 25.77 31.38 111.58
CA GLY A 113 24.74 32.23 110.98
C GLY A 113 23.35 31.58 110.93
N VAL A 114 23.29 30.25 110.95
CA VAL A 114 22.05 29.46 111.13
C VAL A 114 21.48 29.67 112.54
N GLU A 115 20.16 29.67 112.70
CA GLU A 115 19.50 29.67 114.02
C GLU A 115 19.61 28.24 114.60
N VAL A 116 19.94 28.11 115.89
CA VAL A 116 20.35 26.82 116.47
C VAL A 116 19.73 26.53 117.82
N ALA A 117 19.42 25.25 117.96
CA ALA A 117 18.82 24.63 119.12
C ALA A 117 19.69 24.74 120.37
N SER A 118 19.12 24.37 121.52
CA SER A 118 19.85 24.38 122.79
C SER A 118 21.01 23.36 122.91
N ASP A 119 21.20 22.52 121.88
CA ASP A 119 22.30 21.59 121.67
C ASP A 119 23.10 21.83 120.36
N GLY A 120 22.97 22.99 119.71
CA GLY A 120 23.85 23.45 118.61
C GLY A 120 23.63 22.80 117.25
N CYS A 121 22.61 21.96 117.13
CA CYS A 121 22.05 21.58 115.83
C CYS A 121 21.18 22.73 115.30
N ALA A 122 20.88 22.73 114.00
CA ALA A 122 19.93 23.68 113.43
C ALA A 122 18.51 23.48 114.00
N ASP A 123 17.70 24.53 113.82
CA ASP A 123 16.43 24.85 114.49
C ASP A 123 15.68 25.76 113.50
N SER A 124 15.25 25.17 112.37
CA SER A 124 14.81 25.89 111.14
C SER A 124 13.58 26.77 111.35
N ASP A 125 12.55 26.29 112.07
CA ASP A 125 11.36 27.07 112.45
C ASP A 125 11.61 28.06 113.61
N GLY A 126 12.56 27.72 114.50
CA GLY A 126 12.91 28.47 115.70
C GLY A 126 12.04 28.19 116.95
N ASP A 127 11.36 27.05 117.07
CA ASP A 127 10.68 26.58 118.30
C ASP A 127 11.68 26.44 119.47
N GLY A 128 12.90 25.98 119.18
CA GLY A 128 13.88 25.53 120.17
C GLY A 128 13.96 24.00 120.34
N SER A 129 13.28 23.26 119.46
CA SER A 129 13.62 21.90 119.04
C SER A 129 14.91 21.90 118.21
N SER A 130 15.16 20.85 117.44
CA SER A 130 16.23 20.83 116.43
C SER A 130 15.85 19.84 115.34
N ASP A 131 16.03 20.20 114.08
CA ASP A 131 15.63 19.48 112.87
C ASP A 131 15.59 17.93 113.06
N ASN A 132 16.76 17.32 113.27
CA ASN A 132 16.97 15.90 113.58
C ASN A 132 16.28 15.28 114.84
N LYS A 133 15.33 15.99 115.47
CA LYS A 133 14.54 15.62 116.65
C LYS A 133 13.12 16.21 116.66
N ASP A 134 12.70 17.02 115.67
CA ASP A 134 11.27 17.20 115.44
C ASP A 134 10.72 16.08 114.53
N ASP A 135 9.48 16.21 114.09
CA ASP A 135 8.82 15.37 113.09
C ASP A 135 8.07 16.28 112.06
N ASP A 136 8.48 17.56 111.94
CA ASP A 136 7.82 18.72 111.28
C ASP A 136 8.79 19.94 111.32
N ASP A 137 9.79 19.97 110.43
CA ASP A 137 11.03 20.78 110.60
C ASP A 137 10.95 22.30 110.32
N ASP A 138 9.95 22.79 109.57
CA ASP A 138 9.71 24.23 109.37
C ASP A 138 8.32 24.75 109.83
N ASN A 139 7.42 23.84 110.24
CA ASN A 139 6.12 24.12 110.84
C ASN A 139 5.03 24.67 109.91
N ASP A 140 5.03 24.26 108.64
CA ASP A 140 3.93 24.48 107.68
C ASP A 140 2.61 23.78 108.14
N GLY A 141 2.66 22.48 108.43
CA GLY A 141 1.48 21.61 108.55
C GLY A 141 1.62 20.15 108.06
N VAL A 142 2.61 19.81 107.23
CA VAL A 142 2.95 18.44 106.78
C VAL A 142 3.90 17.79 107.81
N ASN A 143 4.80 16.88 107.42
CA ASN A 143 5.75 16.13 108.26
C ASN A 143 6.86 15.62 107.32
N ASP A 144 8.14 15.72 107.67
CA ASP A 144 9.33 15.36 106.83
C ASP A 144 9.42 13.89 106.31
N ASP A 145 8.48 13.01 106.67
CA ASP A 145 8.33 11.64 106.11
C ASP A 145 7.31 11.59 104.93
N ASP A 146 6.53 12.66 104.72
CA ASP A 146 5.39 12.84 103.80
C ASP A 146 5.41 14.22 103.06
N ASP A 147 6.56 14.93 103.01
CA ASP A 147 6.76 16.33 102.53
C ASP A 147 7.96 16.40 101.56
N ALA A 148 7.85 17.05 100.39
CA ALA A 148 8.95 17.14 99.42
C ALA A 148 9.93 18.32 99.68
N CYS A 149 9.49 19.36 100.38
CA CYS A 149 10.22 20.61 100.61
C CYS A 149 10.58 20.84 102.09
N ASP A 150 10.98 19.76 102.80
CA ASP A 150 11.24 19.55 104.25
C ASP A 150 12.07 20.57 105.07
N ASN A 151 12.44 21.72 104.49
CA ASN A 151 13.24 22.78 105.08
C ASN A 151 12.81 24.19 104.57
N THR A 152 11.60 24.37 104.03
CA THR A 152 11.13 25.60 103.38
C THR A 152 9.83 26.15 103.98
N VAL A 153 9.92 27.35 104.58
CA VAL A 153 8.79 27.95 105.32
C VAL A 153 7.61 28.39 104.45
N ALA A 154 6.65 27.48 104.23
CA ALA A 154 5.24 27.67 103.88
C ALA A 154 4.89 28.89 103.01
N GLY A 155 4.60 28.64 101.74
CA GLY A 155 4.30 29.63 100.72
C GLY A 155 3.00 30.41 100.85
N ALA A 156 2.50 30.87 99.71
CA ALA A 156 1.23 31.60 99.59
C ALA A 156 0.12 30.78 98.92
N THR A 157 0.54 29.81 98.13
CA THR A 157 -0.20 28.76 97.43
C THR A 157 0.65 27.47 97.53
N ASP A 158 0.01 26.36 97.19
CA ASP A 158 0.32 24.96 97.49
C ASP A 158 -0.83 24.23 96.79
N PHE A 159 -0.60 23.75 95.57
CA PHE A 159 -1.68 23.38 94.65
C PHE A 159 -2.14 21.92 94.84
N ASP A 160 -1.24 20.94 94.72
CA ASP A 160 -1.54 19.52 94.88
C ASP A 160 -1.84 19.14 96.36
N GLY A 161 -1.09 19.74 97.30
CA GLY A 161 -1.15 19.49 98.74
C GLY A 161 0.04 18.74 99.36
N ASP A 162 1.20 18.68 98.70
CA ASP A 162 2.43 17.96 99.07
C ASP A 162 3.17 18.57 100.28
N GLY A 163 3.40 19.89 100.30
CA GLY A 163 4.25 20.57 101.28
C GLY A 163 5.19 21.63 100.67
N CYS A 164 5.56 21.49 99.40
CA CYS A 164 6.17 22.56 98.61
C CYS A 164 5.25 23.79 98.42
N ASP A 165 5.80 24.87 97.84
CA ASP A 165 5.02 25.99 97.30
C ASP A 165 5.32 26.17 95.80
N ASP A 166 4.37 26.78 95.07
CA ASP A 166 4.30 27.04 93.60
C ASP A 166 5.47 27.90 93.02
N ALA A 167 6.67 27.68 93.52
CA ALA A 167 7.90 28.43 93.29
C ALA A 167 9.16 27.71 93.79
N ASN A 168 9.02 26.55 94.45
CA ASN A 168 10.09 25.65 94.90
C ASN A 168 9.74 24.16 94.73
N ASP A 169 8.54 23.82 94.24
CA ASP A 169 8.30 22.55 93.55
C ASP A 169 9.04 22.51 92.19
N ASP A 170 9.04 21.35 91.54
CA ASP A 170 9.41 21.13 90.13
C ASP A 170 8.25 20.44 89.34
N ASP A 171 7.08 20.16 89.97
CA ASP A 171 5.86 19.50 89.44
C ASP A 171 4.62 20.02 90.21
N ASP A 172 4.17 21.25 89.91
CA ASP A 172 3.20 22.05 90.69
C ASP A 172 1.85 21.35 91.00
N ASP A 173 1.35 20.45 90.14
CA ASP A 173 0.03 19.80 90.27
C ASP A 173 0.07 18.25 90.46
N ASN A 174 1.24 17.63 90.30
CA ASN A 174 1.56 16.22 90.57
C ASN A 174 0.90 15.23 89.58
N ASP A 175 0.83 15.60 88.30
CA ASP A 175 0.34 14.75 87.21
C ASP A 175 1.42 13.75 86.72
N GLY A 176 2.65 14.23 86.58
CA GLY A 176 3.83 13.49 86.13
C GLY A 176 4.72 14.21 85.10
N VAL A 177 4.33 15.37 84.59
CA VAL A 177 5.16 16.31 83.82
C VAL A 177 5.95 17.20 84.82
N ASN A 178 6.49 18.35 84.40
CA ASN A 178 7.29 19.27 85.23
C ASN A 178 7.04 20.68 84.67
N ASP A 179 6.82 21.73 85.47
CA ASP A 179 6.42 23.10 85.05
C ASP A 179 7.43 23.88 84.16
N GLY A 180 8.46 23.21 83.63
CA GLY A 180 9.33 23.70 82.57
C GLY A 180 9.19 23.00 81.21
N ASP A 181 8.42 21.91 81.17
CA ASP A 181 8.10 21.05 80.02
C ASP A 181 6.57 20.72 79.99
N ASP A 182 5.74 21.55 80.64
CA ASP A 182 4.27 21.45 80.85
C ASP A 182 3.64 22.84 80.59
N ASP A 183 2.71 22.94 79.63
CA ASP A 183 2.07 24.21 79.26
C ASP A 183 0.81 24.53 80.10
N CYS A 184 0.38 23.59 80.96
CA CYS A 184 -0.80 23.64 81.83
C CYS A 184 -0.48 23.54 83.34
N ASP A 185 0.62 24.18 83.78
CA ASP A 185 1.28 24.17 85.12
C ASP A 185 0.44 24.22 86.42
N ASN A 186 -0.88 24.33 86.38
CA ASN A 186 -1.77 24.55 87.53
C ASN A 186 -3.22 24.02 87.27
N THR A 187 -3.39 22.86 86.62
CA THR A 187 -4.71 22.28 86.24
C THR A 187 -5.23 21.20 87.22
N VAL A 188 -5.93 20.14 86.79
CA VAL A 188 -6.65 19.23 87.73
C VAL A 188 -6.59 17.76 87.31
N THR A 189 -5.37 17.20 87.38
CA THR A 189 -5.04 15.76 87.37
C THR A 189 -6.20 14.76 87.13
N GLY A 190 -6.21 14.16 85.94
CA GLY A 190 -7.01 12.98 85.61
C GLY A 190 -8.34 13.25 84.92
N ALA A 191 -8.34 14.20 84.00
CA ALA A 191 -9.23 14.26 82.86
C ALA A 191 -8.86 13.15 81.82
N ALA A 192 -9.05 13.42 80.54
CA ALA A 192 -8.24 12.83 79.49
C ALA A 192 -7.27 13.91 78.99
N ASP A 193 -6.29 13.44 78.25
CA ASP A 193 -5.06 14.11 77.84
C ASP A 193 -4.55 13.20 76.71
N PHE A 194 -4.51 13.72 75.48
CA PHE A 194 -4.36 12.90 74.28
C PHE A 194 -2.89 12.80 73.83
N ASP A 195 -2.21 13.93 73.64
CA ASP A 195 -0.80 14.01 73.22
C ASP A 195 0.20 13.66 74.35
N ASN A 196 -0.15 13.98 75.62
CA ASN A 196 0.65 13.84 76.86
C ASN A 196 1.63 15.01 77.15
N ASP A 197 1.27 16.27 76.88
CA ASP A 197 2.03 17.48 77.23
C ASP A 197 1.83 18.00 78.69
N GLY A 198 0.65 17.77 79.29
CA GLY A 198 0.26 18.28 80.62
C GLY A 198 -1.10 18.99 80.70
N CYS A 199 -1.65 19.42 79.56
CA CYS A 199 -3.01 19.95 79.45
C CYS A 199 -4.11 18.86 79.55
N ASP A 200 -5.38 19.28 79.49
CA ASP A 200 -6.52 18.36 79.33
C ASP A 200 -7.42 18.79 78.17
N ASP A 201 -8.16 17.83 77.57
CA ASP A 201 -9.07 17.91 76.39
C ASP A 201 -10.23 18.96 76.48
N ALA A 202 -9.99 20.08 77.14
CA ALA A 202 -10.94 21.11 77.57
C ALA A 202 -10.28 22.38 78.14
N ASN A 203 -8.95 22.41 78.29
CA ASN A 203 -8.14 23.59 78.61
C ASN A 203 -6.92 23.77 77.69
N ASP A 204 -6.61 22.79 76.85
CA ASP A 204 -5.83 22.99 75.63
C ASP A 204 -6.56 23.91 74.63
N ASP A 205 -5.85 24.32 73.58
CA ASP A 205 -6.38 24.94 72.34
C ASP A 205 -5.88 24.15 71.06
N ASP A 206 -5.09 23.06 71.21
CA ASP A 206 -4.55 22.14 70.16
C ASP A 206 -4.43 20.70 70.73
N ASP A 207 -5.55 19.97 70.80
CA ASP A 207 -5.73 18.69 71.55
C ASP A 207 -4.74 17.55 71.18
N ASP A 208 -4.05 17.59 70.03
CA ASP A 208 -3.07 16.57 69.62
C ASP A 208 -1.68 17.03 69.15
N ASN A 209 -1.43 18.34 69.11
CA ASN A 209 -0.14 18.98 68.86
C ASN A 209 0.39 18.79 67.42
N ASP A 210 -0.48 18.77 66.41
CA ASP A 210 -0.07 18.83 65.00
C ASP A 210 0.25 20.27 64.50
N GLY A 211 -0.44 21.27 65.04
CA GLY A 211 -0.32 22.69 64.71
C GLY A 211 -1.59 23.37 64.18
N VAL A 212 -2.71 22.65 64.01
CA VAL A 212 -4.07 23.22 63.85
C VAL A 212 -4.66 23.47 65.26
N ASN A 213 -5.90 23.91 65.42
CA ASN A 213 -6.51 24.29 66.72
C ASN A 213 -7.97 23.78 66.72
N ASP A 214 -8.48 23.14 67.77
CA ASP A 214 -9.79 22.43 67.78
C ASP A 214 -11.08 23.29 67.56
N ASP A 215 -10.97 24.62 67.41
CA ASP A 215 -12.08 25.50 66.99
C ASP A 215 -12.08 25.74 65.44
N ASP A 216 -11.00 25.36 64.74
CA ASP A 216 -10.74 25.45 63.29
C ASP A 216 -10.28 24.09 62.65
N ASP A 217 -10.06 23.02 63.43
CA ASP A 217 -9.67 21.63 63.04
C ASP A 217 -10.91 20.68 62.96
N ALA A 218 -10.97 19.78 61.97
CA ALA A 218 -12.06 18.80 61.82
C ALA A 218 -11.85 17.47 62.56
N CYS A 219 -10.60 17.08 62.82
CA CYS A 219 -10.20 15.77 63.33
C CYS A 219 -9.83 15.75 64.84
N ASP A 220 -9.66 16.90 65.49
CA ASP A 220 -9.67 17.26 66.95
C ASP A 220 -8.99 16.35 68.00
N ASN A 221 -8.43 15.21 67.62
CA ASN A 221 -8.05 14.07 68.50
C ASN A 221 -7.31 12.96 67.70
N THR A 222 -6.52 13.29 66.65
CA THR A 222 -6.10 12.35 65.58
C THR A 222 -4.65 12.42 65.04
N VAL A 223 -3.69 13.18 65.58
CA VAL A 223 -2.24 13.26 65.21
C VAL A 223 -1.92 13.08 63.71
N LEU A 224 -1.69 14.19 63.02
CA LEU A 224 -1.35 14.30 61.60
C LEU A 224 -0.60 13.10 60.97
N GLY A 225 -1.10 12.67 59.82
CA GLY A 225 -0.68 11.46 59.11
C GLY A 225 0.65 11.57 58.36
N ALA A 226 0.62 11.18 57.09
CA ALA A 226 1.75 11.33 56.16
C ALA A 226 1.50 12.38 55.08
N THR A 227 0.23 12.71 54.90
CA THR A 227 -0.44 13.54 53.91
C THR A 227 -1.69 14.11 54.60
N ASP A 228 -2.13 15.25 54.07
CA ASP A 228 -3.15 16.16 54.57
C ASP A 228 -3.40 17.11 53.39
N PHE A 229 -4.32 16.72 52.49
CA PHE A 229 -4.40 17.30 51.15
C PHE A 229 -4.98 18.71 51.15
N ASP A 230 -6.07 18.98 51.88
CA ASP A 230 -6.72 20.29 51.94
C ASP A 230 -6.08 21.25 52.99
N LYS A 231 -5.56 20.70 54.10
CA LYS A 231 -5.03 21.38 55.31
C LYS A 231 -6.09 21.84 56.33
N ASP A 232 -7.13 21.05 56.58
CA ASP A 232 -8.08 21.28 57.70
C ASP A 232 -7.71 20.62 59.04
N GLY A 233 -6.78 19.65 59.05
CA GLY A 233 -6.30 18.96 60.26
C GLY A 233 -6.64 17.45 60.31
N CYS A 234 -7.51 16.96 59.43
CA CYS A 234 -7.58 15.53 59.18
C CYS A 234 -6.34 15.00 58.42
N ASP A 235 -6.14 13.67 58.45
CA ASP A 235 -5.30 12.98 57.47
C ASP A 235 -6.21 12.25 56.48
N ASP A 236 -5.79 12.10 55.23
CA ASP A 236 -6.49 11.40 54.12
C ASP A 236 -6.67 9.87 54.34
N ALA A 237 -6.68 9.45 55.60
CA ALA A 237 -7.05 8.13 56.06
C ALA A 237 -8.11 8.15 57.18
N ASN A 238 -8.54 9.34 57.62
CA ASN A 238 -9.55 9.56 58.67
C ASN A 238 -10.54 10.70 58.37
N ASP A 239 -10.37 11.48 57.29
CA ASP A 239 -11.47 12.28 56.74
C ASP A 239 -12.57 11.38 56.09
N ASP A 240 -13.64 12.01 55.61
CA ASP A 240 -14.63 11.48 54.67
C ASP A 240 -14.81 12.47 53.46
N ASP A 241 -13.92 13.48 53.25
CA ASP A 241 -14.02 14.65 52.33
C ASP A 241 -12.62 15.25 51.99
N ASP A 242 -11.65 14.43 51.54
CA ASP A 242 -10.17 14.67 51.52
C ASP A 242 -9.65 16.01 50.92
N ASP A 243 -10.38 16.65 49.99
CA ASP A 243 -10.03 17.94 49.36
C ASP A 243 -11.01 19.10 49.67
N ASN A 244 -12.06 18.80 50.44
CA ASN A 244 -13.10 19.72 50.92
C ASN A 244 -13.91 20.43 49.80
N ASP A 245 -14.06 19.79 48.63
CA ASP A 245 -14.96 20.27 47.55
C ASP A 245 -16.43 20.38 48.04
N GLY A 246 -16.87 19.38 48.82
CA GLY A 246 -18.22 19.22 49.34
C GLY A 246 -19.03 18.01 48.83
N VAL A 247 -18.41 17.06 48.13
CA VAL A 247 -18.83 15.68 47.86
C VAL A 247 -18.37 14.79 49.03
N ASN A 248 -17.67 13.66 48.84
CA ASN A 248 -17.16 12.68 49.84
C ASN A 248 -16.52 11.48 49.12
N ASP A 249 -15.28 11.08 49.42
CA ASP A 249 -14.47 10.03 48.75
C ASP A 249 -15.12 8.61 48.54
N ASP A 250 -16.12 8.20 49.34
CA ASP A 250 -16.86 6.92 49.14
C ASP A 250 -17.98 7.04 48.06
N ASP A 251 -18.25 8.25 47.56
CA ASP A 251 -19.21 8.64 46.49
C ASP A 251 -18.55 9.62 45.45
N ASP A 252 -17.22 9.85 45.48
CA ASP A 252 -16.41 10.75 44.60
C ASP A 252 -15.63 10.00 43.51
N ALA A 253 -15.12 10.71 42.49
CA ALA A 253 -14.24 10.20 41.44
C ALA A 253 -12.80 10.74 41.51
N CYS A 254 -12.59 12.00 41.93
CA CYS A 254 -11.30 12.69 41.95
C CYS A 254 -10.90 13.10 43.38
N ASP A 255 -10.90 12.13 44.30
CA ASP A 255 -10.75 12.24 45.78
C ASP A 255 -9.52 12.97 46.36
N ASN A 256 -8.73 13.64 45.53
CA ASN A 256 -7.53 14.41 45.89
C ASN A 256 -7.38 15.62 44.92
N THR A 257 -8.46 16.34 44.60
CA THR A 257 -8.45 17.47 43.63
C THR A 257 -9.27 18.67 44.10
N VAL A 258 -8.84 19.89 43.80
CA VAL A 258 -9.53 21.11 44.29
C VAL A 258 -10.49 21.64 43.23
N LEU A 259 -11.79 21.39 43.41
CA LEU A 259 -12.88 21.73 42.47
C LEU A 259 -12.67 23.02 41.67
N GLY A 260 -12.65 22.84 40.35
CA GLY A 260 -12.39 23.89 39.37
C GLY A 260 -13.51 24.91 39.17
N ALA A 261 -13.47 25.52 37.98
CA ALA A 261 -14.43 26.54 37.57
C ALA A 261 -15.73 25.95 37.03
N THR A 262 -15.65 24.72 36.52
CA THR A 262 -16.71 23.89 35.98
C THR A 262 -16.56 22.46 36.52
N ASP A 263 -17.52 21.64 36.14
CA ASP A 263 -18.02 20.44 36.82
C ASP A 263 -19.33 20.16 36.04
N PHE A 264 -19.37 19.23 35.08
CA PHE A 264 -20.55 19.04 34.21
C PHE A 264 -21.60 18.07 34.78
N ASP A 265 -21.24 16.87 35.25
CA ASP A 265 -22.18 15.86 35.81
C ASP A 265 -22.57 16.09 37.31
N LYS A 266 -21.58 16.35 38.19
CA LYS A 266 -21.58 16.45 39.68
C LYS A 266 -21.23 15.14 40.41
N ASP A 267 -20.08 14.53 40.11
CA ASP A 267 -19.50 13.42 40.86
C ASP A 267 -18.30 13.80 41.76
N GLY A 268 -17.51 14.83 41.42
CA GLY A 268 -16.43 15.37 42.25
C GLY A 268 -15.23 15.90 41.45
N CYS A 269 -14.98 15.36 40.26
CA CYS A 269 -13.99 15.88 39.31
C CYS A 269 -14.37 17.29 38.79
N ASP A 270 -13.39 17.99 38.22
CA ASP A 270 -13.63 19.12 37.31
C ASP A 270 -13.31 18.72 35.87
N ASP A 271 -13.87 19.46 34.90
CA ASP A 271 -13.78 19.22 33.43
C ASP A 271 -12.35 19.33 32.84
N ALA A 272 -11.31 19.13 33.64
CA ALA A 272 -9.90 19.04 33.27
C ALA A 272 -9.13 17.94 34.02
N ASN A 273 -9.79 17.21 34.93
CA ASN A 273 -9.27 16.06 35.66
C ASN A 273 -10.24 14.86 35.68
N ASP A 274 -11.45 15.01 35.14
CA ASP A 274 -12.30 13.89 34.72
C ASP A 274 -11.76 13.24 33.43
N ASP A 275 -12.25 12.04 33.14
CA ASP A 275 -11.99 11.23 31.95
C ASP A 275 -13.29 11.05 31.09
N ASP A 276 -14.49 11.39 31.64
CA ASP A 276 -15.87 11.15 31.12
C ASP A 276 -16.83 12.26 31.66
N ASP A 277 -16.71 13.47 31.09
CA ASP A 277 -17.18 14.78 31.63
C ASP A 277 -18.71 14.84 31.92
N ASP A 278 -19.55 14.13 31.15
CA ASP A 278 -20.99 13.95 31.43
C ASP A 278 -21.43 12.62 32.06
N ASN A 279 -20.47 11.73 32.33
CA ASN A 279 -20.64 10.41 32.95
C ASN A 279 -21.59 9.51 32.13
N ASP A 280 -21.40 9.58 30.81
CA ASP A 280 -22.04 8.81 29.75
C ASP A 280 -21.57 7.35 29.78
N GLY A 281 -20.25 7.18 29.74
CA GLY A 281 -19.53 5.93 29.53
C GLY A 281 -18.70 5.83 28.24
N VAL A 282 -18.63 6.89 27.42
CA VAL A 282 -17.53 7.21 26.51
C VAL A 282 -16.50 8.08 27.27
N ASN A 283 -15.28 8.23 26.75
CA ASN A 283 -14.22 9.04 27.34
C ASN A 283 -14.04 10.33 26.52
N ASP A 284 -13.69 11.47 27.12
CA ASP A 284 -13.75 12.78 26.43
C ASP A 284 -12.94 12.88 25.13
N GLY A 285 -11.80 12.17 25.03
CA GLY A 285 -11.00 12.09 23.80
C GLY A 285 -11.59 11.20 22.69
N ASP A 286 -12.53 10.32 23.06
CA ASP A 286 -13.35 9.49 22.16
C ASP A 286 -14.78 10.06 21.99
N ASP A 287 -15.19 11.11 22.74
CA ASP A 287 -16.56 11.65 22.80
C ASP A 287 -16.75 12.88 21.91
N ALA A 288 -17.64 12.80 20.91
CA ALA A 288 -17.92 13.92 20.00
C ALA A 288 -18.76 15.05 20.65
N CYS A 289 -19.30 14.83 21.85
CA CYS A 289 -20.27 15.64 22.56
C CYS A 289 -20.02 15.76 24.09
N ASP A 290 -18.76 15.63 24.55
CA ASP A 290 -18.22 15.78 25.94
C ASP A 290 -19.18 16.33 27.04
N ASN A 291 -19.81 17.49 26.81
CA ASN A 291 -20.63 18.28 27.74
C ASN A 291 -22.16 18.21 27.46
N THR A 292 -22.86 17.05 27.36
CA THR A 292 -24.27 17.03 26.85
C THR A 292 -25.44 16.26 27.54
N GLU A 293 -25.30 15.47 28.62
CA GLU A 293 -26.35 14.62 29.27
C GLU A 293 -27.00 13.61 28.29
N LEU A 294 -26.32 12.47 28.02
CA LEU A 294 -26.72 11.41 27.07
C LEU A 294 -28.24 11.22 26.91
N GLY A 295 -28.69 11.25 25.66
CA GLY A 295 -30.09 11.42 25.30
C GLY A 295 -31.03 10.23 25.52
N ALA A 296 -31.47 9.61 24.42
CA ALA A 296 -32.54 8.60 24.43
C ALA A 296 -32.41 7.54 23.34
N THR A 297 -31.68 7.92 22.31
CA THR A 297 -30.96 7.15 21.32
C THR A 297 -29.64 7.90 21.13
N ASP A 298 -28.62 7.10 20.95
CA ASP A 298 -27.35 7.29 20.25
C ASP A 298 -27.28 6.03 19.35
N PHE A 299 -26.56 6.07 18.24
CA PHE A 299 -26.68 5.03 17.22
C PHE A 299 -25.37 4.26 16.98
N ASP A 300 -24.33 4.98 16.63
CA ASP A 300 -22.94 4.56 16.42
C ASP A 300 -22.17 4.32 17.73
N ASN A 301 -22.56 5.04 18.80
CA ASN A 301 -22.05 5.03 20.17
C ASN A 301 -20.76 5.89 20.36
N ASP A 302 -20.76 7.13 19.85
CA ASP A 302 -19.68 8.14 19.99
C ASP A 302 -19.88 9.18 21.12
N GLY A 303 -20.95 9.05 21.92
CA GLY A 303 -21.29 9.97 23.02
C GLY A 303 -22.38 11.01 22.66
N CYS A 304 -22.52 11.38 21.38
CA CYS A 304 -23.60 12.27 20.94
C CYS A 304 -25.00 11.61 21.01
N ASP A 305 -26.06 12.44 21.11
CA ASP A 305 -27.46 12.02 20.93
C ASP A 305 -27.99 12.46 19.55
N ASP A 306 -28.93 11.68 18.94
CA ASP A 306 -29.58 11.89 17.60
C ASP A 306 -30.28 13.27 17.37
N ALA A 307 -29.94 14.28 18.17
CA ALA A 307 -30.53 15.62 18.17
C ALA A 307 -29.53 16.73 18.51
N ASN A 308 -28.29 16.40 18.86
CA ASN A 308 -27.17 17.32 19.08
C ASN A 308 -25.97 17.00 18.17
N ASP A 309 -25.84 15.75 17.74
CA ASP A 309 -25.05 15.33 16.59
C ASP A 309 -25.42 16.11 15.29
N ASP A 310 -24.51 16.09 14.31
CA ASP A 310 -24.69 16.53 12.92
C ASP A 310 -24.35 15.36 11.91
N ASP A 311 -24.08 14.11 12.35
CA ASP A 311 -23.70 12.91 11.54
C ASP A 311 -24.15 11.55 12.16
N ASP A 312 -25.44 11.41 12.50
CA ASP A 312 -26.13 10.31 13.27
C ASP A 312 -25.63 8.83 13.17
N ASP A 313 -24.84 8.39 12.17
CA ASP A 313 -24.22 7.04 12.15
C ASP A 313 -22.72 6.98 11.78
N ASN A 314 -22.07 8.14 11.70
CA ASN A 314 -20.63 8.39 11.47
C ASN A 314 -20.04 7.74 10.20
N ASP A 315 -20.84 7.56 9.13
CA ASP A 315 -20.33 7.14 7.82
C ASP A 315 -19.57 8.25 7.06
N GLY A 316 -19.75 9.52 7.50
CA GLY A 316 -19.12 10.71 6.95
C GLY A 316 -20.05 11.61 6.11
N VAL A 317 -21.36 11.33 6.09
CA VAL A 317 -22.36 12.06 5.31
C VAL A 317 -23.46 12.68 6.19
N ASN A 318 -23.12 13.66 7.05
CA ASN A 318 -24.04 14.50 7.84
C ASN A 318 -25.55 14.43 7.49
N ASP A 319 -26.43 14.11 8.46
CA ASP A 319 -27.88 13.84 8.31
C ASP A 319 -28.69 14.98 7.61
N GLY A 320 -28.11 16.18 7.56
CA GLY A 320 -28.61 17.31 6.78
C GLY A 320 -28.53 17.14 5.24
N ASN A 321 -27.73 16.19 4.74
CA ASN A 321 -27.52 15.85 3.33
C ASN A 321 -27.86 14.39 3.01
N ASP A 322 -27.59 13.49 3.95
CA ASP A 322 -27.93 12.06 3.98
C ASP A 322 -29.33 11.72 3.43
N ALA A 323 -29.46 10.51 2.91
CA ALA A 323 -30.71 9.86 2.55
C ALA A 323 -31.25 8.86 3.61
N CYS A 324 -30.41 8.31 4.49
CA CYS A 324 -30.74 7.23 5.43
C CYS A 324 -30.19 7.43 6.87
N ASP A 325 -30.83 8.32 7.65
CA ASP A 325 -30.50 8.68 9.05
C ASP A 325 -30.63 7.55 10.13
N ASP A 326 -30.38 6.26 9.80
CA ASP A 326 -30.19 5.11 10.71
C ASP A 326 -29.53 3.83 10.07
N THR A 327 -28.41 3.91 9.30
CA THR A 327 -27.77 2.76 8.60
C THR A 327 -26.78 1.91 9.44
N THR A 328 -25.72 1.33 8.90
CA THR A 328 -24.76 0.52 9.67
C THR A 328 -23.36 0.68 9.10
N LEU A 329 -22.60 1.58 9.74
CA LEU A 329 -21.20 1.88 9.48
C LEU A 329 -20.37 0.69 8.96
N GLY A 330 -19.66 0.92 7.86
CA GLY A 330 -18.88 -0.11 7.16
C GLY A 330 -19.72 -1.11 6.35
N ALA A 331 -20.97 -0.77 6.01
CA ALA A 331 -21.69 -1.37 4.91
C ALA A 331 -21.09 -0.93 3.55
N LEU A 332 -21.70 -1.37 2.45
CA LEU A 332 -21.41 -0.83 1.12
C LEU A 332 -22.48 0.23 0.82
N ASP A 333 -22.03 1.45 0.56
CA ASP A 333 -22.72 2.49 -0.21
C ASP A 333 -21.93 2.59 -1.52
N THR A 334 -22.63 2.54 -2.66
CA THR A 334 -22.00 2.53 -3.99
C THR A 334 -21.88 3.94 -4.63
N ASP A 335 -22.61 4.94 -4.14
CA ASP A 335 -22.60 6.30 -4.72
C ASP A 335 -22.20 7.46 -3.77
N GLY A 336 -22.27 7.23 -2.45
CA GLY A 336 -21.85 8.18 -1.42
C GLY A 336 -22.92 9.20 -1.04
N ASP A 337 -24.17 8.77 -0.85
CA ASP A 337 -25.27 9.61 -0.34
C ASP A 337 -25.77 9.26 1.07
N GLY A 338 -25.19 8.23 1.69
CA GLY A 338 -25.41 7.82 3.10
C GLY A 338 -26.36 6.62 3.27
N CYS A 339 -26.97 6.12 2.18
CA CYS A 339 -27.75 4.89 2.21
C CYS A 339 -26.91 3.64 1.88
N ASP A 340 -26.93 2.64 2.77
CA ASP A 340 -26.37 1.32 2.43
C ASP A 340 -27.16 0.60 1.31
N ASP A 341 -26.45 -0.14 0.44
CA ASP A 341 -26.90 -1.06 -0.64
C ASP A 341 -28.03 -2.06 -0.24
N ALA A 342 -28.37 -2.18 1.05
CA ALA A 342 -29.44 -3.05 1.53
C ALA A 342 -30.68 -2.29 2.04
N ASN A 343 -30.63 -0.96 2.06
CA ASN A 343 -31.67 -0.06 2.57
C ASN A 343 -32.10 1.04 1.57
N ASP A 344 -31.35 1.33 0.51
CA ASP A 344 -31.83 2.14 -0.63
C ASP A 344 -32.95 1.44 -1.46
N ASP A 345 -33.55 2.18 -2.41
CA ASP A 345 -34.39 1.76 -3.54
C ASP A 345 -33.68 2.10 -4.92
N ASP A 346 -32.43 2.61 -4.96
CA ASP A 346 -31.73 3.20 -6.14
C ASP A 346 -30.16 3.15 -6.05
N ASP A 347 -29.58 2.06 -5.49
CA ASP A 347 -28.16 1.76 -5.09
C ASP A 347 -26.95 2.55 -5.69
N ASP A 348 -26.99 3.11 -6.91
CA ASP A 348 -25.88 3.89 -7.52
C ASP A 348 -26.25 5.33 -8.00
N ASN A 349 -27.47 5.77 -7.66
CA ASN A 349 -28.09 7.05 -8.01
C ASN A 349 -28.13 7.42 -9.52
N ASP A 350 -27.95 6.49 -10.46
CA ASP A 350 -28.19 6.76 -11.89
C ASP A 350 -29.67 7.16 -12.15
N GLY A 351 -30.59 6.57 -11.38
CA GLY A 351 -32.03 6.78 -11.37
C GLY A 351 -32.92 5.68 -11.97
N VAL A 352 -32.44 4.42 -12.05
CA VAL A 352 -33.16 3.25 -12.62
C VAL A 352 -33.87 2.35 -11.60
N ASN A 353 -33.56 2.40 -10.30
CA ASN A 353 -34.08 1.56 -9.20
C ASN A 353 -33.87 0.04 -9.40
N ASP A 354 -33.07 -0.59 -8.54
CA ASP A 354 -32.65 -2.01 -8.47
C ASP A 354 -33.78 -3.08 -8.60
N GLU A 355 -35.05 -2.76 -8.29
CA GLU A 355 -36.20 -3.64 -8.63
C GLU A 355 -36.37 -3.86 -10.16
N ASN A 356 -35.70 -3.06 -11.00
CA ASN A 356 -35.83 -3.00 -12.47
C ASN A 356 -34.49 -3.07 -13.22
N ASP A 357 -33.41 -2.69 -12.56
CA ASP A 357 -32.04 -2.60 -13.06
C ASP A 357 -31.46 -3.96 -13.52
N LYS A 358 -30.47 -3.95 -14.44
CA LYS A 358 -29.61 -5.10 -14.76
C LYS A 358 -28.31 -5.12 -13.92
N CYS A 359 -27.73 -3.96 -13.61
CA CYS A 359 -26.44 -3.71 -12.96
C CYS A 359 -26.52 -2.67 -11.80
N PRO A 360 -27.15 -2.98 -10.63
CA PRO A 360 -27.34 -2.04 -9.49
C PRO A 360 -26.08 -1.45 -8.81
N ASN A 361 -24.90 -1.58 -9.39
CA ASN A 361 -23.65 -1.09 -8.82
C ASN A 361 -22.76 -0.55 -9.97
N THR A 362 -23.36 0.24 -10.88
CA THR A 362 -22.65 0.85 -12.01
C THR A 362 -21.91 2.11 -11.54
N PRO A 363 -20.62 2.29 -11.87
CA PRO A 363 -19.87 3.47 -11.45
C PRO A 363 -20.56 4.78 -11.86
N ILE A 364 -20.78 5.66 -10.87
CA ILE A 364 -21.61 6.84 -11.05
C ILE A 364 -21.13 7.74 -12.21
N ASN A 365 -22.04 8.08 -13.12
CA ASN A 365 -21.84 8.83 -14.38
C ASN A 365 -21.22 8.05 -15.57
N GLU A 366 -21.18 6.71 -15.56
CA GLU A 366 -20.98 5.96 -16.82
C GLU A 366 -22.10 6.28 -17.85
N PRO A 367 -21.85 6.08 -19.15
CA PRO A 367 -22.90 6.14 -20.17
C PRO A 367 -23.84 4.92 -20.06
N ASP A 368 -25.15 5.17 -20.08
CA ASP A 368 -26.20 4.18 -20.34
C ASP A 368 -27.05 4.70 -21.52
N LEU A 369 -27.11 3.90 -22.59
CA LEU A 369 -27.78 4.21 -23.84
C LEU A 369 -29.21 3.59 -23.96
N ASP A 370 -29.46 2.39 -23.43
CA ASP A 370 -30.77 1.70 -23.34
C ASP A 370 -31.74 2.43 -22.37
N GLN A 371 -31.21 2.86 -21.22
CA GLN A 371 -31.85 3.11 -19.92
C GLN A 371 -32.28 1.83 -19.17
N ASP A 372 -31.30 1.03 -18.79
CA ASP A 372 -31.45 -0.20 -18.01
C ASP A 372 -30.59 -0.30 -16.72
N GLY A 373 -29.65 0.63 -16.52
CA GLY A 373 -28.75 0.71 -15.36
C GLY A 373 -27.36 0.09 -15.56
N CYS A 374 -27.03 -0.50 -16.72
CA CYS A 374 -25.67 -0.96 -17.02
C CYS A 374 -24.86 0.10 -17.79
N GLY A 375 -23.58 0.27 -17.42
CA GLY A 375 -22.66 1.15 -18.15
C GLY A 375 -22.15 0.55 -19.47
N ASP A 376 -22.41 1.22 -20.61
CA ASP A 376 -22.12 0.83 -22.00
C ASP A 376 -20.78 0.06 -22.15
N GLU A 377 -19.64 0.71 -21.87
CA GLU A 377 -18.30 0.14 -22.13
C GLU A 377 -17.85 -0.95 -21.12
N THR A 378 -18.60 -1.22 -20.05
CA THR A 378 -18.06 -1.95 -18.88
C THR A 378 -18.95 -3.05 -18.28
N GLN A 379 -20.27 -2.94 -18.36
CA GLN A 379 -21.18 -3.87 -17.66
C GLN A 379 -22.36 -4.38 -18.50
N ASP A 380 -22.77 -3.69 -19.58
CA ASP A 380 -23.73 -4.28 -20.51
C ASP A 380 -23.04 -5.23 -21.52
N ASP A 381 -23.81 -6.18 -22.03
CA ASP A 381 -23.46 -7.06 -23.15
C ASP A 381 -24.25 -6.67 -24.43
N ASP A 382 -25.20 -5.70 -24.39
CA ASP A 382 -26.21 -5.33 -25.42
C ASP A 382 -26.52 -3.80 -25.35
N SER A 383 -25.48 -2.97 -25.51
CA SER A 383 -25.39 -1.56 -25.06
C SER A 383 -26.52 -0.63 -25.53
N ASP A 384 -27.13 -0.83 -26.70
CA ASP A 384 -28.23 0.03 -27.19
C ASP A 384 -29.64 -0.58 -27.07
N GLY A 385 -29.74 -1.81 -26.56
CA GLY A 385 -31.00 -2.48 -26.27
C GLY A 385 -31.71 -3.05 -27.50
N ASP A 386 -30.97 -3.32 -28.58
CA ASP A 386 -31.48 -3.94 -29.80
C ASP A 386 -31.79 -5.43 -29.59
N GLY A 387 -30.84 -6.16 -28.98
CA GLY A 387 -30.88 -7.62 -28.81
C GLY A 387 -29.82 -8.40 -29.59
N VAL A 388 -28.74 -7.75 -30.04
CA VAL A 388 -27.48 -8.37 -30.49
C VAL A 388 -26.42 -8.12 -29.41
N ASP A 389 -25.68 -9.17 -29.00
CA ASP A 389 -24.65 -9.00 -27.97
C ASP A 389 -23.42 -8.24 -28.58
N ASP A 390 -23.00 -7.08 -28.02
CA ASP A 390 -21.95 -6.13 -28.50
C ASP A 390 -20.73 -6.77 -29.19
N SER A 391 -20.28 -7.91 -28.67
CA SER A 391 -19.17 -8.71 -29.23
C SER A 391 -19.42 -9.33 -30.62
N ASN A 392 -20.63 -9.15 -31.16
CA ASN A 392 -21.11 -9.60 -32.47
C ASN A 392 -22.00 -8.54 -33.13
N ASP A 393 -21.99 -7.30 -32.62
CA ASP A 393 -22.69 -6.15 -33.16
C ASP A 393 -21.66 -5.26 -33.88
N ASP A 394 -21.88 -4.96 -35.16
CA ASP A 394 -20.96 -4.13 -35.95
C ASP A 394 -21.27 -2.62 -35.80
N CYS A 395 -22.38 -2.28 -35.13
CA CYS A 395 -22.85 -0.93 -34.79
C CYS A 395 -23.27 -0.72 -33.29
N PRO A 396 -22.54 -1.16 -32.22
CA PRO A 396 -23.04 -1.33 -30.82
C PRO A 396 -23.51 -0.09 -30.03
N ASN A 397 -23.79 1.03 -30.68
CA ASN A 397 -24.04 2.36 -30.12
C ASN A 397 -25.15 3.08 -30.95
N THR A 398 -26.08 2.33 -31.57
CA THR A 398 -26.99 2.77 -32.65
C THR A 398 -28.49 2.49 -32.34
N PRO A 399 -29.08 3.15 -31.31
CA PRO A 399 -30.33 2.78 -30.65
C PRO A 399 -31.48 2.30 -31.55
N SER A 400 -31.80 0.99 -31.46
CA SER A 400 -32.80 0.23 -32.24
C SER A 400 -33.88 1.08 -32.98
N GLY A 401 -33.55 1.41 -34.23
CA GLY A 401 -34.10 2.60 -34.91
C GLY A 401 -35.02 2.36 -36.11
N ALA A 402 -34.58 1.57 -37.09
CA ALA A 402 -35.16 1.52 -38.43
C ALA A 402 -35.73 0.15 -38.82
N THR A 403 -35.31 -0.34 -39.98
CA THR A 403 -35.14 -1.77 -40.24
C THR A 403 -33.66 -2.07 -39.99
N ASP A 404 -33.39 -3.34 -39.74
CA ASP A 404 -32.13 -4.02 -40.03
C ASP A 404 -32.53 -5.14 -41.04
N PHE A 405 -31.62 -5.56 -41.91
CA PHE A 405 -31.93 -6.55 -42.93
C PHE A 405 -31.25 -7.90 -42.69
N ASP A 406 -29.94 -7.92 -42.43
CA ASP A 406 -29.14 -9.15 -42.26
C ASP A 406 -29.22 -9.73 -40.81
N ASN A 407 -29.38 -8.83 -39.83
CA ASN A 407 -29.44 -9.01 -38.36
C ASN A 407 -28.05 -9.04 -37.68
N ASP A 408 -27.15 -8.10 -38.04
CA ASP A 408 -25.88 -7.85 -37.35
C ASP A 408 -25.90 -6.75 -36.27
N GLY A 409 -26.91 -5.87 -36.22
CA GLY A 409 -27.03 -4.77 -35.24
C GLY A 409 -27.00 -3.36 -35.85
N CYS A 410 -26.50 -3.21 -37.08
CA CYS A 410 -26.62 -1.97 -37.85
C CYS A 410 -28.07 -1.71 -38.31
N ASP A 411 -28.44 -0.42 -38.42
CA ASP A 411 -29.75 0.02 -38.98
C ASP A 411 -29.56 0.49 -40.44
N ASP A 412 -30.57 0.29 -41.32
CA ASP A 412 -30.55 0.55 -42.80
C ASP A 412 -30.23 2.02 -43.23
N ALA A 413 -29.58 2.81 -42.38
CA ALA A 413 -29.21 4.20 -42.58
C ALA A 413 -27.91 4.61 -41.84
N ASN A 414 -27.27 3.69 -41.11
CA ASN A 414 -25.97 3.87 -40.47
C ASN A 414 -24.99 2.71 -40.76
N ASP A 415 -25.49 1.59 -41.28
CA ASP A 415 -24.72 0.60 -42.03
C ASP A 415 -24.02 1.23 -43.28
N ASP A 416 -23.02 0.53 -43.81
CA ASP A 416 -22.37 0.76 -45.11
C ASP A 416 -22.46 -0.50 -46.04
N ASP A 417 -23.06 -1.64 -45.62
CA ASP A 417 -23.21 -2.94 -46.36
C ASP A 417 -24.54 -3.65 -45.97
N ASP A 418 -25.72 -3.08 -46.32
CA ASP A 418 -27.08 -3.40 -45.80
C ASP A 418 -27.49 -4.91 -45.84
N ASP A 419 -26.85 -5.79 -46.62
CA ASP A 419 -27.11 -7.25 -46.61
C ASP A 419 -25.89 -8.17 -46.33
N ASN A 420 -24.74 -7.56 -46.02
CA ASN A 420 -23.52 -8.18 -45.48
C ASN A 420 -22.88 -9.23 -46.42
N ASP A 421 -22.89 -8.94 -47.72
CA ASP A 421 -22.32 -9.78 -48.78
C ASP A 421 -20.84 -9.46 -49.07
N GLY A 422 -20.42 -8.22 -48.77
CA GLY A 422 -19.08 -7.68 -48.97
C GLY A 422 -18.97 -6.58 -50.03
N VAL A 423 -20.09 -6.11 -50.61
CA VAL A 423 -20.17 -4.96 -51.51
C VAL A 423 -20.97 -3.83 -50.83
N ASN A 424 -20.32 -2.66 -50.64
CA ASN A 424 -20.94 -1.53 -49.94
C ASN A 424 -22.04 -0.80 -50.74
N ASP A 425 -23.13 -0.41 -50.05
CA ASP A 425 -24.29 0.41 -50.49
C ASP A 425 -24.09 1.48 -51.59
N ASP A 426 -22.98 2.22 -51.56
CA ASP A 426 -22.74 3.37 -52.47
C ASP A 426 -22.09 2.92 -53.80
N ASP A 427 -21.72 1.63 -53.91
CA ASP A 427 -21.19 0.93 -55.11
C ASP A 427 -21.96 -0.39 -55.45
N ASP A 428 -22.85 -0.93 -54.59
CA ASP A 428 -23.82 -2.04 -54.85
C ASP A 428 -25.10 -1.56 -55.59
N ASP A 429 -25.66 -2.36 -56.53
CA ASP A 429 -26.90 -2.06 -57.26
C ASP A 429 -28.14 -2.86 -56.75
N CYS A 430 -27.98 -3.77 -55.78
CA CYS A 430 -29.03 -4.62 -55.17
C CYS A 430 -29.47 -4.29 -53.71
N ASP A 431 -28.63 -3.64 -52.91
CA ASP A 431 -28.83 -2.87 -51.65
C ASP A 431 -29.68 -3.46 -50.50
N ASN A 432 -30.28 -4.67 -50.61
CA ASN A 432 -31.34 -5.15 -49.69
C ASN A 432 -31.82 -6.61 -50.02
N THR A 433 -30.93 -7.58 -50.23
CA THR A 433 -31.23 -8.94 -50.78
C THR A 433 -30.70 -10.15 -49.99
N GLU A 434 -31.20 -11.38 -50.26
CA GLU A 434 -30.81 -12.59 -49.50
C GLU A 434 -29.69 -13.32 -50.26
N ILE A 435 -28.42 -13.05 -49.90
CA ILE A 435 -27.17 -13.56 -50.51
C ILE A 435 -27.34 -14.82 -51.36
N GLY A 436 -26.93 -14.69 -52.62
CA GLY A 436 -27.00 -15.72 -53.65
C GLY A 436 -26.10 -16.94 -53.41
N ALA A 437 -25.97 -17.76 -54.46
CA ALA A 437 -24.95 -18.82 -54.52
C ALA A 437 -24.00 -18.66 -55.71
N THR A 438 -24.28 -17.65 -56.52
CA THR A 438 -23.61 -17.18 -57.72
C THR A 438 -23.97 -15.70 -57.83
N ASP A 439 -22.92 -14.94 -58.08
CA ASP A 439 -22.81 -13.54 -58.49
C ASP A 439 -21.60 -13.60 -59.42
N PHE A 440 -21.72 -13.07 -60.63
CA PHE A 440 -20.76 -13.32 -61.70
C PHE A 440 -19.80 -12.14 -61.92
N ASP A 441 -20.32 -10.90 -61.94
CA ASP A 441 -19.53 -9.69 -62.18
C ASP A 441 -18.94 -9.07 -60.90
N ASN A 442 -19.50 -9.39 -59.73
CA ASN A 442 -19.18 -8.91 -58.38
C ASN A 442 -19.68 -7.47 -58.10
N ASP A 443 -20.94 -7.15 -58.46
CA ASP A 443 -21.62 -5.88 -58.15
C ASP A 443 -22.65 -5.91 -56.99
N GLY A 444 -22.82 -7.06 -56.33
CA GLY A 444 -23.73 -7.25 -55.18
C GLY A 444 -25.08 -7.90 -55.52
N CYS A 445 -25.45 -7.94 -56.81
CA CYS A 445 -26.64 -8.67 -57.24
C CYS A 445 -26.38 -10.19 -57.45
N ASP A 446 -27.27 -11.05 -56.93
CA ASP A 446 -27.30 -12.46 -57.38
C ASP A 446 -27.90 -12.60 -58.78
N ASP A 447 -27.37 -13.53 -59.60
CA ASP A 447 -27.84 -13.88 -60.96
C ASP A 447 -29.24 -14.58 -60.99
N ALA A 448 -30.08 -14.23 -60.02
CA ALA A 448 -31.51 -14.51 -59.99
C ALA A 448 -32.38 -13.28 -59.64
N ASN A 449 -31.77 -12.14 -59.26
CA ASN A 449 -32.43 -10.86 -58.97
C ASN A 449 -31.88 -9.67 -59.78
N ASP A 450 -30.69 -9.78 -60.39
CA ASP A 450 -30.22 -8.85 -61.43
C ASP A 450 -31.14 -8.83 -62.68
N ASP A 451 -30.94 -7.84 -63.55
CA ASP A 451 -31.48 -7.65 -64.91
C ASP A 451 -30.30 -7.59 -65.96
N ASP A 452 -29.00 -7.80 -65.62
CA ASP A 452 -27.80 -7.65 -66.51
C ASP A 452 -26.55 -8.52 -66.13
N ASP A 453 -26.75 -9.78 -65.70
CA ASP A 453 -25.84 -10.73 -64.96
C ASP A 453 -24.28 -10.67 -65.14
N ASP A 454 -23.71 -10.15 -66.23
CA ASP A 454 -22.25 -10.01 -66.44
C ASP A 454 -21.75 -8.57 -66.70
N ASN A 455 -22.66 -7.59 -66.67
CA ASN A 455 -22.45 -6.14 -66.78
C ASN A 455 -21.79 -5.65 -68.09
N ASP A 456 -21.83 -6.45 -69.18
CA ASP A 456 -21.56 -5.96 -70.55
C ASP A 456 -22.51 -4.79 -70.93
N GLY A 457 -23.78 -4.90 -70.51
CA GLY A 457 -24.86 -3.95 -70.75
C GLY A 457 -25.91 -4.40 -71.78
N VAL A 458 -26.19 -5.71 -71.87
CA VAL A 458 -27.13 -6.33 -72.84
C VAL A 458 -28.33 -7.07 -72.21
N ASN A 459 -28.51 -7.11 -70.88
CA ASN A 459 -29.69 -7.64 -70.16
C ASN A 459 -30.15 -9.06 -70.60
N ASP A 460 -30.02 -10.07 -69.74
CA ASP A 460 -30.34 -11.50 -69.93
C ASP A 460 -31.69 -11.86 -70.65
N ASP A 461 -32.81 -11.13 -70.47
CA ASP A 461 -34.06 -11.33 -71.25
C ASP A 461 -33.91 -10.95 -72.75
N ALA A 462 -32.72 -10.48 -73.16
CA ALA A 462 -32.28 -10.14 -74.50
C ALA A 462 -30.95 -10.79 -74.94
N ASP A 463 -30.08 -11.18 -73.99
CA ASP A 463 -28.80 -11.86 -74.25
C ASP A 463 -28.96 -13.29 -74.82
N SER A 464 -27.84 -13.86 -75.27
CA SER A 464 -27.65 -15.23 -75.73
C SER A 464 -26.71 -16.04 -74.82
N CYS A 465 -25.83 -15.38 -74.06
CA CYS A 465 -24.83 -15.95 -73.15
C CYS A 465 -24.82 -15.18 -71.81
N ASP A 466 -25.72 -15.52 -70.91
CA ASP A 466 -25.96 -14.91 -69.59
C ASP A 466 -24.83 -15.14 -68.54
N ASP A 467 -23.59 -15.49 -68.94
CA ASP A 467 -22.46 -15.84 -68.05
C ASP A 467 -21.06 -15.49 -68.68
N THR A 468 -20.82 -14.32 -69.32
CA THR A 468 -19.55 -14.05 -70.08
C THR A 468 -18.53 -13.12 -69.40
N VAL A 469 -17.24 -13.39 -69.61
CA VAL A 469 -16.17 -12.68 -68.87
C VAL A 469 -15.97 -11.26 -69.37
N LEU A 470 -16.51 -10.28 -68.62
CA LEU A 470 -16.48 -8.85 -68.91
C LEU A 470 -15.15 -8.36 -69.52
N GLY A 471 -15.24 -7.83 -70.74
CA GLY A 471 -14.10 -7.28 -71.47
C GLY A 471 -13.33 -8.29 -72.33
N ALA A 472 -13.89 -9.47 -72.57
CA ALA A 472 -13.66 -10.26 -73.77
C ALA A 472 -14.00 -9.46 -75.06
N THR A 473 -13.91 -10.10 -76.22
CA THR A 473 -14.38 -9.51 -77.47
C THR A 473 -15.74 -10.10 -77.84
N ASP A 474 -16.68 -9.23 -78.20
CA ASP A 474 -17.94 -9.50 -78.90
C ASP A 474 -17.87 -8.69 -80.22
N PHE A 475 -17.90 -9.39 -81.35
CA PHE A 475 -17.76 -8.79 -82.68
C PHE A 475 -19.09 -8.26 -83.29
N ASP A 476 -20.23 -8.92 -83.04
CA ASP A 476 -21.57 -8.53 -83.53
C ASP A 476 -22.16 -7.35 -82.72
N SER A 477 -21.93 -7.36 -81.40
CA SER A 477 -22.65 -6.66 -80.32
C SER A 477 -24.02 -7.29 -80.00
N ASP A 478 -24.01 -8.57 -79.61
CA ASP A 478 -25.17 -9.45 -79.32
C ASP A 478 -25.22 -9.96 -77.86
N GLY A 479 -24.08 -9.95 -77.14
CA GLY A 479 -23.97 -10.36 -75.71
C GLY A 479 -23.01 -11.53 -75.46
N CYS A 480 -22.96 -12.49 -76.39
CA CYS A 480 -21.94 -13.55 -76.34
C CYS A 480 -20.53 -13.00 -76.68
N ASP A 481 -19.52 -13.48 -75.95
CA ASP A 481 -18.13 -13.33 -76.39
C ASP A 481 -17.79 -14.29 -77.55
N ASP A 482 -16.76 -13.94 -78.34
CA ASP A 482 -16.22 -14.70 -79.49
C ASP A 482 -15.62 -16.09 -79.07
N ALA A 483 -15.93 -16.57 -77.86
CA ALA A 483 -15.55 -17.88 -77.33
C ALA A 483 -16.76 -18.74 -76.92
N ASN A 484 -17.96 -18.18 -76.87
CA ASN A 484 -19.20 -18.86 -76.50
C ASN A 484 -20.37 -18.70 -77.50
N ASP A 485 -20.27 -17.84 -78.53
CA ASP A 485 -21.17 -17.91 -79.71
C ASP A 485 -20.87 -19.16 -80.59
N ASP A 486 -21.73 -19.36 -81.60
CA ASP A 486 -21.67 -20.39 -82.66
C ASP A 486 -21.47 -19.72 -84.07
N ASP A 487 -21.44 -18.38 -84.23
CA ASP A 487 -21.50 -17.61 -85.51
C ASP A 487 -20.96 -16.14 -85.36
N ASP A 488 -19.71 -15.94 -84.89
CA ASP A 488 -19.14 -14.68 -84.31
C ASP A 488 -19.46 -13.35 -85.07
N ASP A 489 -19.50 -13.37 -86.41
CA ASP A 489 -19.78 -12.18 -87.25
C ASP A 489 -21.20 -12.12 -87.84
N ASN A 490 -21.98 -13.17 -87.59
CA ASN A 490 -23.39 -13.36 -87.95
C ASN A 490 -23.67 -13.30 -89.47
N ASP A 491 -22.66 -13.53 -90.31
CA ASP A 491 -22.78 -13.78 -91.75
C ASP A 491 -23.76 -14.94 -92.05
N GLY A 492 -23.71 -15.99 -91.22
CA GLY A 492 -24.52 -17.20 -91.31
C GLY A 492 -23.73 -18.46 -91.73
N VAL A 493 -22.44 -18.50 -91.41
CA VAL A 493 -21.57 -19.67 -91.35
C VAL A 493 -21.07 -19.77 -89.91
N ASN A 494 -21.01 -20.98 -89.37
CA ASN A 494 -20.62 -21.21 -87.97
C ASN A 494 -19.11 -21.42 -87.87
N ASP A 495 -18.47 -20.94 -86.81
CA ASP A 495 -16.99 -20.80 -86.69
C ASP A 495 -16.25 -22.15 -86.81
N ASP A 496 -16.88 -23.25 -86.37
CA ASP A 496 -16.44 -24.64 -86.53
C ASP A 496 -16.35 -25.11 -88.02
N ASP A 497 -16.98 -24.36 -88.95
CA ASP A 497 -16.92 -24.49 -90.42
C ASP A 497 -16.41 -23.17 -91.12
N ASP A 498 -16.07 -22.10 -90.38
CA ASP A 498 -15.62 -20.79 -90.90
C ASP A 498 -14.08 -20.66 -91.00
N ALA A 499 -13.60 -19.66 -91.73
CA ALA A 499 -12.18 -19.32 -91.89
C ALA A 499 -11.90 -17.80 -91.95
N CYS A 500 -12.91 -16.93 -91.84
CA CYS A 500 -12.80 -15.47 -91.90
C CYS A 500 -13.73 -14.78 -90.88
N ASP A 501 -13.40 -14.97 -89.60
CA ASP A 501 -13.91 -14.38 -88.34
C ASP A 501 -14.13 -12.84 -88.26
N ASP A 502 -14.09 -12.10 -89.37
CA ASP A 502 -14.28 -10.62 -89.42
C ASP A 502 -15.23 -10.17 -90.55
N THR A 503 -15.95 -11.11 -91.17
CA THR A 503 -16.66 -10.94 -92.44
C THR A 503 -17.88 -10.01 -92.31
N PRO A 504 -17.88 -8.81 -92.94
CA PRO A 504 -18.88 -7.80 -92.59
C PRO A 504 -20.33 -8.15 -92.99
N LEU A 505 -21.15 -8.55 -92.01
CA LEU A 505 -22.59 -8.82 -92.03
C LEU A 505 -23.36 -8.37 -93.30
N ASN A 506 -23.97 -9.33 -94.01
CA ASN A 506 -24.53 -9.22 -95.38
C ASN A 506 -23.47 -9.13 -96.50
N THR A 507 -22.32 -9.75 -96.33
CA THR A 507 -21.35 -9.96 -97.41
C THR A 507 -21.82 -11.14 -98.30
N ASN A 508 -20.98 -11.58 -99.23
CA ASN A 508 -21.28 -12.58 -100.25
C ASN A 508 -20.10 -13.54 -100.18
N VAL A 509 -20.34 -14.77 -99.71
CA VAL A 509 -19.30 -15.62 -99.13
C VAL A 509 -19.30 -17.03 -99.73
N ALA A 510 -18.19 -17.74 -99.55
CA ALA A 510 -18.00 -19.12 -99.94
C ALA A 510 -18.73 -20.10 -98.97
N ASP A 511 -18.41 -21.40 -99.04
CA ASP A 511 -18.94 -22.41 -98.10
C ASP A 511 -18.16 -22.38 -96.74
N ASN A 512 -17.31 -21.36 -96.49
CA ASN A 512 -16.36 -21.21 -95.35
C ASN A 512 -16.20 -19.74 -94.87
N GLY A 513 -17.27 -18.93 -94.92
CA GLY A 513 -17.32 -17.53 -94.43
C GLY A 513 -16.55 -16.48 -95.23
N CYS A 514 -15.36 -16.83 -95.71
CA CYS A 514 -14.53 -15.93 -96.49
C CYS A 514 -15.24 -15.39 -97.75
N THR A 515 -14.96 -14.13 -98.07
CA THR A 515 -15.54 -13.39 -99.21
C THR A 515 -15.43 -14.12 -100.54
N ASP A 516 -16.53 -14.30 -101.28
CA ASP A 516 -16.55 -14.68 -102.71
C ASP A 516 -17.09 -13.49 -103.55
N THR A 517 -16.17 -12.77 -104.19
CA THR A 517 -16.45 -11.60 -105.05
C THR A 517 -17.13 -11.96 -106.38
N ASP A 518 -17.06 -13.21 -106.83
CA ASP A 518 -17.30 -13.64 -108.21
C ASP A 518 -18.58 -14.50 -108.41
N ASP A 519 -19.10 -15.12 -107.34
CA ASP A 519 -20.06 -16.25 -107.30
C ASP A 519 -19.46 -17.57 -107.90
N ASP A 520 -18.20 -17.88 -107.60
CA ASP A 520 -17.47 -19.04 -108.16
C ASP A 520 -17.55 -20.30 -107.26
N GLY A 521 -17.31 -20.13 -105.95
CA GLY A 521 -17.25 -21.21 -104.96
C GLY A 521 -15.85 -21.57 -104.44
N VAL A 522 -14.88 -20.68 -104.63
CA VAL A 522 -13.63 -20.54 -103.84
C VAL A 522 -13.66 -19.10 -103.30
N ASP A 523 -13.14 -18.84 -102.11
CA ASP A 523 -13.06 -17.48 -101.55
C ASP A 523 -11.89 -16.65 -102.14
N ASP A 524 -11.93 -15.33 -101.95
CA ASP A 524 -11.04 -14.33 -102.55
C ASP A 524 -9.55 -14.47 -102.12
N ASP A 525 -9.24 -15.17 -101.01
CA ASP A 525 -7.86 -15.40 -100.54
C ASP A 525 -7.35 -16.81 -100.90
N ALA A 526 -8.22 -17.80 -101.04
CA ALA A 526 -7.92 -19.13 -101.59
C ALA A 526 -7.97 -19.20 -103.13
N ASP A 527 -8.69 -18.29 -103.80
CA ASP A 527 -8.72 -18.13 -105.26
C ASP A 527 -7.50 -17.32 -105.73
N ALA A 528 -6.53 -17.99 -106.35
CA ALA A 528 -5.37 -17.34 -106.98
C ALA A 528 -5.75 -16.34 -108.11
N CYS A 529 -7.04 -16.29 -108.49
CA CYS A 529 -7.62 -15.58 -109.61
C CYS A 529 -8.82 -14.63 -109.27
N ASP A 530 -9.06 -14.30 -107.98
CA ASP A 530 -10.05 -13.38 -107.35
C ASP A 530 -11.14 -12.68 -108.21
N ASP A 531 -10.75 -11.92 -109.23
CA ASP A 531 -11.60 -11.03 -110.05
C ASP A 531 -12.09 -11.74 -111.36
N THR A 532 -12.02 -13.09 -111.49
CA THR A 532 -11.95 -13.75 -112.84
C THR A 532 -12.72 -15.05 -113.26
N VAL A 533 -13.74 -15.58 -112.55
CA VAL A 533 -14.69 -16.66 -113.00
C VAL A 533 -14.11 -17.91 -113.72
N LEU A 534 -14.14 -19.08 -113.08
CA LEU A 534 -13.47 -20.34 -113.44
C LEU A 534 -13.42 -20.70 -114.94
N GLY A 535 -12.23 -21.13 -115.36
CA GLY A 535 -11.83 -21.38 -116.76
C GLY A 535 -12.46 -22.62 -117.43
N ALA A 536 -11.64 -23.65 -117.67
CA ALA A 536 -12.02 -24.86 -118.42
C ALA A 536 -11.02 -26.03 -118.31
N THR A 537 -9.80 -25.72 -117.95
CA THR A 537 -8.79 -26.57 -117.31
C THR A 537 -8.18 -25.74 -116.18
N ASP A 538 -7.66 -26.48 -115.22
CA ASP A 538 -7.42 -26.19 -113.81
C ASP A 538 -6.98 -27.61 -113.35
N PHE A 539 -5.87 -27.73 -112.64
CA PHE A 539 -5.17 -29.02 -112.44
C PHE A 539 -5.33 -29.58 -111.02
N ASP A 540 -5.10 -28.71 -110.07
CA ASP A 540 -5.01 -28.84 -108.61
C ASP A 540 -6.27 -28.31 -107.89
N ASN A 541 -6.98 -27.33 -108.50
CA ASN A 541 -8.27 -26.72 -108.11
C ASN A 541 -8.16 -25.51 -107.15
N ASP A 542 -7.27 -24.56 -107.48
CA ASP A 542 -6.97 -23.28 -106.81
C ASP A 542 -7.84 -22.07 -107.21
N GLY A 543 -8.86 -22.26 -108.05
CA GLY A 543 -9.67 -21.16 -108.60
C GLY A 543 -9.14 -20.52 -109.90
N CYS A 544 -7.85 -20.69 -110.22
CA CYS A 544 -7.26 -20.16 -111.45
C CYS A 544 -7.52 -21.04 -112.70
N ASP A 545 -6.91 -20.66 -113.83
CA ASP A 545 -6.74 -21.57 -114.98
C ASP A 545 -5.26 -21.74 -115.32
N ASP A 546 -4.85 -22.91 -115.85
CA ASP A 546 -3.47 -23.38 -116.17
C ASP A 546 -2.81 -22.56 -117.32
N ALA A 547 -2.87 -21.25 -117.16
CA ALA A 547 -2.45 -20.17 -118.04
C ALA A 547 -2.34 -18.79 -117.34
N ASN A 548 -2.83 -18.65 -116.10
CA ASN A 548 -2.73 -17.44 -115.24
C ASN A 548 -2.04 -17.70 -113.89
N ASP A 549 -2.08 -18.95 -113.42
CA ASP A 549 -1.32 -19.53 -112.30
C ASP A 549 0.23 -19.46 -112.52
N ASP A 550 0.99 -19.52 -111.42
CA ASP A 550 2.46 -19.48 -111.31
C ASP A 550 3.06 -20.73 -110.54
N ASP A 551 2.25 -21.73 -110.10
CA ASP A 551 2.65 -23.09 -109.59
C ASP A 551 1.75 -24.20 -110.21
N ASP A 552 2.07 -24.60 -111.45
CA ASP A 552 1.28 -25.47 -112.37
C ASP A 552 0.94 -26.89 -111.83
N ASP A 553 1.52 -27.35 -110.69
CA ASP A 553 1.13 -28.62 -110.02
C ASP A 553 0.96 -28.62 -108.48
N ASN A 554 1.22 -27.49 -107.81
CA ASN A 554 0.90 -27.21 -106.40
C ASN A 554 1.53 -28.23 -105.42
N ASP A 555 2.83 -28.52 -105.62
CA ASP A 555 3.66 -29.23 -104.63
C ASP A 555 4.17 -28.32 -103.51
N GLY A 556 3.93 -27.01 -103.62
CA GLY A 556 4.26 -25.97 -102.63
C GLY A 556 5.43 -25.07 -103.04
N VAL A 557 5.87 -25.09 -104.30
CA VAL A 557 7.08 -24.40 -104.79
C VAL A 557 6.89 -23.82 -106.20
N ASP A 558 6.91 -22.47 -106.33
CA ASP A 558 6.74 -21.72 -107.60
C ASP A 558 7.41 -22.37 -108.85
N ASP A 559 6.78 -22.29 -110.03
CA ASP A 559 7.28 -22.79 -111.35
C ASP A 559 8.67 -22.22 -111.79
N ASP A 560 9.14 -21.11 -111.17
CA ASP A 560 10.46 -20.49 -111.40
C ASP A 560 11.50 -20.85 -110.29
N ALA A 561 11.08 -21.57 -109.24
CA ALA A 561 11.85 -22.04 -108.08
C ALA A 561 11.97 -23.58 -108.00
N ASP A 562 10.91 -24.32 -108.32
CA ASP A 562 10.86 -25.78 -108.36
C ASP A 562 11.96 -26.38 -109.27
N THR A 563 12.37 -27.61 -108.93
CA THR A 563 13.34 -28.39 -109.69
C THR A 563 12.88 -29.79 -110.12
N CYS A 564 11.61 -30.16 -109.88
CA CYS A 564 11.05 -31.50 -110.04
C CYS A 564 9.88 -31.63 -111.08
N ASP A 565 9.24 -30.54 -111.52
CA ASP A 565 8.47 -30.26 -112.77
C ASP A 565 7.41 -31.26 -113.31
N ASP A 566 6.96 -32.21 -112.49
CA ASP A 566 5.83 -33.15 -112.71
C ASP A 566 5.51 -33.81 -111.32
N THR A 567 5.56 -33.07 -110.21
CA THR A 567 5.47 -33.64 -108.84
C THR A 567 4.03 -34.11 -108.56
N PRO A 568 3.82 -35.30 -107.96
CA PRO A 568 2.46 -35.72 -107.64
C PRO A 568 1.99 -35.04 -106.35
N LEU A 569 1.04 -34.09 -106.46
CA LEU A 569 0.24 -33.55 -105.34
C LEU A 569 -0.01 -34.59 -104.23
N ASN A 570 0.25 -34.19 -102.98
CA ASN A 570 0.40 -35.07 -101.80
C ASN A 570 1.55 -36.10 -101.95
N THR A 571 2.71 -35.65 -102.41
CA THR A 571 4.00 -36.28 -102.13
C THR A 571 4.74 -35.34 -101.18
N ASN A 572 5.30 -35.88 -100.12
CA ASN A 572 6.05 -35.11 -99.14
C ASN A 572 7.33 -34.58 -99.82
N VAL A 573 7.58 -33.28 -99.71
CA VAL A 573 8.70 -32.58 -100.33
C VAL A 573 9.24 -31.57 -99.33
N ALA A 574 10.56 -31.39 -99.33
CA ALA A 574 11.16 -30.22 -98.67
C ALA A 574 11.09 -28.98 -99.59
N ASP A 575 11.58 -27.83 -99.11
CA ASP A 575 11.73 -26.48 -99.71
C ASP A 575 12.16 -26.35 -101.20
N ASN A 576 12.35 -27.44 -101.95
CA ASN A 576 12.85 -27.46 -103.32
C ASN A 576 12.04 -28.31 -104.33
N GLY A 577 10.83 -28.74 -103.95
CA GLY A 577 9.88 -29.48 -104.80
C GLY A 577 10.22 -30.98 -104.96
N CYS A 578 11.22 -31.47 -104.22
CA CYS A 578 11.72 -32.82 -104.35
C CYS A 578 11.64 -33.59 -103.01
N THR A 579 11.57 -34.92 -103.14
CA THR A 579 10.97 -35.79 -102.13
C THR A 579 11.72 -35.88 -100.81
N ASP A 580 10.94 -35.77 -99.74
CA ASP A 580 11.18 -36.26 -98.39
C ASP A 580 10.50 -37.66 -98.29
N THR A 581 11.15 -38.62 -97.63
CA THR A 581 10.67 -40.02 -97.48
C THR A 581 10.10 -40.31 -96.09
N ASP A 582 10.53 -39.56 -95.08
CA ASP A 582 10.34 -39.83 -93.66
C ASP A 582 9.28 -38.86 -93.06
N ASP A 583 9.08 -37.70 -93.69
CA ASP A 583 8.17 -36.59 -93.30
C ASP A 583 8.72 -35.76 -92.12
N ASP A 584 10.05 -35.59 -92.05
CA ASP A 584 10.76 -34.79 -91.03
C ASP A 584 10.98 -33.32 -91.45
N GLY A 585 10.73 -32.98 -92.73
CA GLY A 585 10.96 -31.65 -93.30
C GLY A 585 12.33 -31.46 -93.96
N VAL A 586 13.14 -32.52 -94.08
CA VAL A 586 14.48 -32.50 -94.68
C VAL A 586 14.51 -33.41 -95.91
N ASP A 587 15.12 -32.97 -97.02
CA ASP A 587 15.13 -33.82 -98.24
C ASP A 587 16.02 -35.08 -98.11
N ASP A 588 15.66 -36.14 -98.84
CA ASP A 588 16.38 -37.42 -99.03
C ASP A 588 17.93 -37.30 -99.20
N ASP A 589 18.44 -36.15 -99.66
CA ASP A 589 19.86 -35.89 -99.97
C ASP A 589 20.55 -35.04 -98.85
N ALA A 590 19.83 -34.65 -97.78
CA ALA A 590 20.23 -33.73 -96.71
C ALA A 590 20.09 -34.26 -95.26
N ASP A 591 19.11 -35.12 -94.98
CA ASP A 591 18.83 -35.72 -93.65
C ASP A 591 20.03 -36.55 -93.09
N ALA A 592 20.12 -36.62 -91.76
CA ALA A 592 21.03 -37.47 -90.99
C ALA A 592 20.57 -38.94 -90.90
N CYS A 593 19.26 -39.20 -90.95
CA CYS A 593 18.59 -40.44 -90.53
C CYS A 593 17.66 -41.07 -91.61
N ASP A 594 18.05 -40.99 -92.88
CA ASP A 594 17.31 -41.31 -94.15
C ASP A 594 16.63 -42.70 -94.34
N ASP A 595 16.43 -43.50 -93.29
CA ASP A 595 15.49 -44.64 -93.27
C ASP A 595 14.85 -44.96 -91.89
N THR A 596 14.62 -43.96 -91.03
CA THR A 596 14.04 -44.12 -89.66
C THR A 596 12.50 -44.14 -89.64
N VAL A 597 11.85 -43.60 -88.61
CA VAL A 597 10.40 -43.72 -88.34
C VAL A 597 9.87 -42.47 -87.63
N ALA A 598 9.41 -41.49 -88.40
CA ALA A 598 8.72 -40.32 -87.89
C ALA A 598 7.61 -40.66 -86.86
N GLY A 599 7.52 -39.85 -85.81
CA GLY A 599 6.58 -40.07 -84.70
C GLY A 599 6.99 -41.17 -83.71
N ALA A 600 8.29 -41.45 -83.60
CA ALA A 600 8.87 -41.60 -82.26
C ALA A 600 8.91 -40.21 -81.56
N ALA A 601 9.25 -40.17 -80.27
CA ALA A 601 9.63 -38.88 -79.70
C ALA A 601 11.03 -38.52 -80.21
N ASP A 602 11.22 -37.22 -80.39
CA ASP A 602 12.40 -36.50 -80.85
C ASP A 602 12.20 -35.13 -80.18
N PHE A 603 12.76 -34.99 -78.98
CA PHE A 603 12.43 -33.88 -78.08
C PHE A 603 13.02 -32.55 -78.59
N ASP A 604 14.24 -32.56 -79.15
CA ASP A 604 14.94 -31.37 -79.66
C ASP A 604 14.60 -31.01 -81.13
N ASN A 605 14.13 -31.99 -81.93
CA ASN A 605 13.77 -31.90 -83.34
C ASN A 605 14.98 -31.77 -84.32
N ASP A 606 16.10 -32.47 -84.06
CA ASP A 606 17.24 -32.69 -84.98
C ASP A 606 16.88 -33.59 -86.19
N GLY A 607 15.89 -34.48 -86.03
CA GLY A 607 15.61 -35.59 -86.96
C GLY A 607 16.05 -36.97 -86.42
N CYS A 608 16.33 -37.06 -85.11
CA CYS A 608 16.76 -38.28 -84.41
C CYS A 608 15.79 -38.61 -83.27
N ASP A 609 15.30 -39.86 -83.22
CA ASP A 609 14.46 -40.28 -82.08
C ASP A 609 15.29 -40.43 -80.80
N ASP A 610 14.77 -39.99 -79.64
CA ASP A 610 15.49 -39.94 -78.33
C ASP A 610 16.25 -41.25 -78.05
N ALA A 611 15.62 -42.40 -78.31
CA ALA A 611 16.22 -43.72 -78.15
C ALA A 611 17.42 -44.04 -79.10
N ASN A 612 17.88 -43.07 -79.90
CA ASN A 612 19.05 -43.06 -80.76
C ASN A 612 19.91 -41.78 -80.66
N ASP A 613 19.57 -40.79 -79.83
CA ASP A 613 20.48 -39.68 -79.47
C ASP A 613 21.43 -40.09 -78.31
N ASP A 614 22.21 -39.12 -77.80
CA ASP A 614 23.07 -39.21 -76.61
C ASP A 614 22.85 -37.97 -75.66
N ASP A 615 21.81 -37.13 -75.87
CA ASP A 615 21.61 -35.78 -75.28
C ASP A 615 20.11 -35.34 -75.42
N ASP A 616 19.17 -36.11 -74.84
CA ASP A 616 17.74 -36.13 -75.24
C ASP A 616 17.00 -34.76 -75.19
N ASP A 617 17.17 -33.94 -74.14
CA ASP A 617 16.45 -32.65 -73.99
C ASP A 617 17.20 -31.41 -74.54
N ASN A 618 18.50 -31.57 -74.81
CA ASN A 618 19.45 -30.56 -75.31
C ASN A 618 19.67 -29.34 -74.38
N ASP A 619 19.56 -29.49 -73.05
CA ASP A 619 20.06 -28.49 -72.08
C ASP A 619 21.61 -28.35 -72.16
N GLY A 620 22.30 -29.47 -72.37
CA GLY A 620 23.75 -29.60 -72.49
C GLY A 620 24.42 -30.53 -71.47
N VAL A 621 23.66 -31.22 -70.63
CA VAL A 621 24.02 -32.42 -69.87
C VAL A 621 23.59 -33.65 -70.67
N ASN A 622 24.36 -34.74 -70.61
CA ASN A 622 23.99 -35.99 -71.29
C ASN A 622 23.22 -36.90 -70.31
N ASP A 623 22.23 -37.67 -70.78
CA ASP A 623 21.40 -38.63 -70.02
C ASP A 623 22.16 -39.80 -69.32
N ASP A 624 23.50 -39.80 -69.34
CA ASP A 624 24.38 -40.67 -68.53
C ASP A 624 25.16 -39.94 -67.41
N GLU A 625 25.01 -38.61 -67.32
CA GLU A 625 25.47 -37.73 -66.22
C GLU A 625 24.35 -36.79 -65.64
N ASP A 626 23.16 -36.71 -66.24
CA ASP A 626 21.92 -36.04 -65.79
C ASP A 626 21.10 -36.88 -64.75
N ALA A 627 20.26 -36.21 -63.95
CA ALA A 627 19.31 -36.79 -63.00
C ALA A 627 17.85 -36.84 -63.49
N CYS A 628 17.44 -35.93 -64.39
CA CYS A 628 16.05 -35.68 -64.80
C CYS A 628 15.84 -35.83 -66.33
N ASP A 629 16.21 -37.00 -66.88
CA ASP A 629 16.30 -37.34 -68.31
C ASP A 629 15.00 -37.28 -69.17
N ASP A 630 13.92 -36.66 -68.69
CA ASP A 630 12.72 -36.30 -69.47
C ASP A 630 12.02 -34.96 -69.09
N THR A 631 12.73 -34.00 -68.46
CA THR A 631 12.17 -32.68 -68.05
C THR A 631 12.25 -31.57 -69.13
N VAL A 632 11.83 -30.33 -68.81
CA VAL A 632 11.65 -29.24 -69.79
C VAL A 632 12.49 -28.01 -69.46
N THR A 633 13.56 -27.81 -70.22
CA THR A 633 14.47 -26.65 -70.15
C THR A 633 13.78 -25.30 -69.88
N GLY A 634 14.06 -24.71 -68.71
CA GLY A 634 13.69 -23.32 -68.38
C GLY A 634 12.93 -23.10 -67.07
N ALA A 635 12.76 -24.14 -66.25
CA ALA A 635 12.44 -23.99 -64.83
C ALA A 635 13.61 -23.35 -64.05
N ALA A 636 13.48 -23.26 -62.73
CA ALA A 636 14.59 -22.97 -61.85
C ALA A 636 15.28 -24.29 -61.45
N ASP A 637 16.59 -24.22 -61.28
CA ASP A 637 17.54 -25.31 -61.06
C ASP A 637 18.69 -24.64 -60.28
N PHE A 638 18.64 -24.73 -58.95
CA PHE A 638 19.49 -23.94 -58.06
C PHE A 638 20.94 -24.45 -58.01
N ASP A 639 21.15 -25.75 -57.85
CA ASP A 639 22.48 -26.37 -57.73
C ASP A 639 23.17 -26.65 -59.10
N SER A 640 22.39 -26.83 -60.18
CA SER A 640 22.83 -27.22 -61.53
C SER A 640 23.23 -28.70 -61.74
N ASP A 641 22.46 -29.63 -61.15
CA ASP A 641 22.50 -31.09 -61.34
C ASP A 641 21.79 -31.57 -62.64
N GLY A 642 20.64 -30.97 -62.98
CA GLY A 642 19.81 -31.32 -64.13
C GLY A 642 18.31 -31.45 -63.81
N CYS A 643 17.95 -31.69 -62.55
CA CYS A 643 16.57 -31.55 -62.09
C CYS A 643 16.14 -30.08 -61.90
N ASP A 644 14.83 -29.84 -61.77
CA ASP A 644 14.28 -28.54 -61.38
C ASP A 644 13.84 -28.53 -59.91
N ASP A 645 13.84 -27.35 -59.28
CA ASP A 645 13.51 -27.12 -57.84
C ASP A 645 12.08 -27.61 -57.43
N ALA A 646 11.28 -28.14 -58.37
CA ALA A 646 9.98 -28.73 -58.08
C ALA A 646 9.98 -30.27 -58.15
N ASN A 647 11.14 -30.89 -58.41
CA ASN A 647 11.30 -32.33 -58.64
C ASN A 647 12.60 -32.94 -58.05
N ASP A 648 13.49 -32.18 -57.40
CA ASP A 648 14.57 -32.74 -56.58
C ASP A 648 14.06 -33.31 -55.23
N ASP A 649 14.96 -33.87 -54.42
CA ASP A 649 14.78 -34.24 -53.01
C ASP A 649 15.73 -33.40 -52.07
N ASP A 650 16.57 -32.49 -52.62
CA ASP A 650 17.73 -31.80 -51.97
C ASP A 650 18.13 -30.53 -52.78
N ASP A 651 17.24 -29.52 -52.87
CA ASP A 651 17.25 -28.42 -53.87
C ASP A 651 18.57 -27.63 -54.03
N ASP A 652 19.37 -27.46 -52.97
CA ASP A 652 20.67 -26.75 -53.02
C ASP A 652 21.91 -27.66 -52.90
N ASN A 653 21.69 -28.96 -52.68
CA ASN A 653 22.69 -30.01 -52.50
C ASN A 653 23.69 -29.79 -51.34
N ASP A 654 23.30 -29.12 -50.25
CA ASP A 654 24.09 -29.10 -49.02
C ASP A 654 24.15 -30.48 -48.33
N GLY A 655 23.08 -31.29 -48.47
CA GLY A 655 22.92 -32.63 -47.91
C GLY A 655 21.96 -32.80 -46.72
N VAL A 656 21.15 -31.77 -46.40
CA VAL A 656 19.84 -31.88 -45.74
C VAL A 656 18.81 -32.36 -46.81
N ASN A 657 17.50 -32.27 -46.57
CA ASN A 657 16.45 -32.53 -47.55
C ASN A 657 15.30 -31.57 -47.24
N ASP A 658 14.69 -30.94 -48.24
CA ASP A 658 13.66 -29.90 -48.15
C ASP A 658 12.44 -30.25 -47.25
N ASP A 659 12.12 -31.53 -47.06
CA ASP A 659 11.09 -32.05 -46.12
C ASP A 659 11.47 -31.92 -44.62
N ASP A 660 12.77 -31.70 -44.33
CA ASP A 660 13.41 -31.47 -43.00
C ASP A 660 14.24 -30.14 -42.97
N ASP A 661 14.27 -29.35 -44.05
CA ASP A 661 15.06 -28.09 -44.20
C ASP A 661 14.25 -26.82 -43.81
N ALA A 662 14.95 -25.72 -43.56
CA ALA A 662 14.38 -24.39 -43.27
C ALA A 662 14.93 -23.26 -44.18
N CYS A 663 15.98 -23.51 -44.98
CA CYS A 663 16.65 -22.55 -45.84
C CYS A 663 16.97 -23.15 -47.23
N ASP A 664 15.93 -23.43 -48.02
CA ASP A 664 15.95 -24.05 -49.36
C ASP A 664 16.69 -23.28 -50.49
N ASP A 665 17.43 -22.20 -50.17
CA ASP A 665 18.28 -21.44 -51.10
C ASP A 665 19.73 -21.25 -50.61
N THR A 666 20.23 -22.18 -49.78
CA THR A 666 21.53 -22.06 -49.12
C THR A 666 22.71 -22.28 -50.09
N PRO A 667 23.66 -21.33 -50.24
CA PRO A 667 24.64 -21.42 -51.33
C PRO A 667 25.62 -22.61 -51.20
N LEU A 668 25.47 -23.62 -52.06
CA LEU A 668 26.29 -24.84 -52.17
C LEU A 668 27.77 -24.68 -51.73
N ASN A 669 28.20 -25.48 -50.76
CA ASN A 669 29.49 -25.40 -50.01
C ASN A 669 29.57 -24.25 -48.96
N THR A 670 28.44 -23.77 -48.45
CA THR A 670 28.41 -23.08 -47.15
C THR A 670 28.51 -24.13 -46.02
N ASN A 671 28.70 -23.71 -44.77
CA ASN A 671 28.51 -24.56 -43.59
C ASN A 671 27.07 -24.34 -43.11
N VAL A 672 26.44 -25.37 -42.57
CA VAL A 672 25.00 -25.38 -42.25
C VAL A 672 24.74 -26.18 -40.98
N ALA A 673 23.73 -25.78 -40.22
CA ALA A 673 23.29 -26.47 -39.02
C ALA A 673 22.43 -27.72 -39.36
N ASP A 674 21.89 -28.41 -38.35
CA ASP A 674 21.06 -29.62 -38.52
C ASP A 674 19.68 -29.32 -39.20
N ASN A 675 19.44 -28.08 -39.67
CA ASN A 675 18.23 -27.56 -40.34
C ASN A 675 18.50 -26.86 -41.70
N GLY A 676 19.69 -26.99 -42.30
CA GLY A 676 20.06 -26.42 -43.62
C GLY A 676 20.41 -24.92 -43.61
N CYS A 677 19.91 -24.15 -42.64
CA CYS A 677 20.29 -22.76 -42.48
C CYS A 677 21.78 -22.58 -42.14
N THR A 678 22.35 -21.44 -42.53
CA THR A 678 23.80 -21.21 -42.50
C THR A 678 24.36 -21.18 -41.09
N ASP A 679 25.41 -21.97 -40.85
CA ASP A 679 26.24 -21.99 -39.63
C ASP A 679 27.62 -21.45 -40.04
N THR A 680 27.95 -20.22 -39.68
CA THR A 680 29.17 -19.56 -40.14
C THR A 680 30.45 -20.14 -39.52
N ASP A 681 30.36 -20.89 -38.40
CA ASP A 681 31.53 -21.19 -37.56
C ASP A 681 31.84 -22.68 -37.23
N ASP A 682 30.94 -23.63 -37.55
CA ASP A 682 31.01 -25.12 -37.37
C ASP A 682 30.69 -25.58 -35.93
N ASP A 683 29.61 -25.04 -35.35
CA ASP A 683 29.11 -25.25 -33.98
C ASP A 683 27.88 -26.20 -33.92
N GLY A 684 26.77 -25.84 -34.59
CA GLY A 684 25.50 -26.58 -34.61
C GLY A 684 24.21 -25.76 -34.47
N VAL A 685 24.28 -24.46 -34.18
CA VAL A 685 23.21 -23.46 -34.28
C VAL A 685 23.34 -22.73 -35.64
N ASP A 686 22.26 -22.08 -36.12
CA ASP A 686 22.28 -21.27 -37.35
C ASP A 686 22.44 -19.76 -37.07
N ASP A 687 23.00 -19.02 -38.03
CA ASP A 687 23.39 -17.59 -37.93
C ASP A 687 22.24 -16.62 -37.55
N ASP A 688 20.97 -17.02 -37.68
CA ASP A 688 19.80 -16.22 -37.27
C ASP A 688 19.27 -16.60 -35.86
N ALA A 689 19.75 -17.71 -35.29
CA ALA A 689 19.44 -18.21 -33.95
C ALA A 689 20.64 -18.13 -32.97
N ASP A 690 21.87 -18.11 -33.47
CA ASP A 690 23.12 -17.97 -32.71
C ASP A 690 23.36 -16.50 -32.30
N ALA A 691 23.45 -16.23 -31.00
CA ALA A 691 23.76 -14.88 -30.49
C ALA A 691 25.17 -14.39 -30.87
N CYS A 692 26.07 -15.29 -31.27
CA CYS A 692 27.50 -15.07 -31.35
C CYS A 692 28.19 -15.40 -32.71
N ASP A 693 27.42 -15.62 -33.78
CA ASP A 693 27.65 -15.80 -35.27
C ASP A 693 29.05 -15.98 -35.93
N ASP A 694 30.16 -15.62 -35.27
CA ASP A 694 31.53 -15.53 -35.82
C ASP A 694 32.57 -16.17 -34.82
N THR A 695 32.15 -17.01 -33.84
CA THR A 695 32.83 -17.17 -32.53
C THR A 695 33.31 -18.59 -32.09
N VAL A 696 32.67 -19.69 -32.48
CA VAL A 696 32.99 -21.12 -32.24
C VAL A 696 32.90 -21.59 -30.79
N LEU A 697 31.75 -22.21 -30.47
CA LEU A 697 31.33 -22.73 -29.17
C LEU A 697 32.44 -23.33 -28.29
N GLY A 698 32.42 -22.91 -27.03
CA GLY A 698 33.55 -23.00 -26.11
C GLY A 698 33.82 -24.34 -25.44
N ALA A 699 33.29 -24.47 -24.23
CA ALA A 699 33.59 -25.58 -23.31
C ALA A 699 32.55 -25.74 -22.19
N THR A 700 31.90 -24.63 -21.87
CA THR A 700 30.59 -24.48 -21.27
C THR A 700 29.85 -23.47 -22.16
N ASP A 701 28.53 -23.62 -22.12
CA ASP A 701 27.45 -22.73 -22.54
C ASP A 701 26.29 -23.20 -21.63
N PHE A 702 25.46 -22.29 -21.13
CA PHE A 702 24.50 -22.61 -20.06
C PHE A 702 23.07 -22.70 -20.58
N ASP A 703 22.59 -21.65 -21.24
CA ASP A 703 21.23 -21.52 -21.77
C ASP A 703 21.02 -22.34 -23.08
N ASN A 704 22.09 -22.51 -23.87
CA ASN A 704 22.22 -23.17 -25.18
C ASN A 704 21.77 -22.32 -26.39
N ASP A 705 22.07 -21.01 -26.41
CA ASP A 705 21.82 -20.13 -27.58
C ASP A 705 22.88 -20.18 -28.71
N GLY A 706 24.13 -20.60 -28.42
CA GLY A 706 25.25 -20.62 -29.38
C GLY A 706 26.52 -19.92 -28.88
N CYS A 707 26.42 -19.04 -27.90
CA CYS A 707 27.59 -18.40 -27.30
C CYS A 707 28.34 -19.27 -26.27
N ASP A 708 29.45 -18.76 -25.70
CA ASP A 708 30.17 -19.42 -24.60
C ASP A 708 30.35 -18.45 -23.42
N ASP A 709 30.47 -18.99 -22.18
CA ASP A 709 30.63 -18.32 -20.85
C ASP A 709 31.85 -17.33 -20.71
N ALA A 710 32.30 -16.76 -21.82
CA ALA A 710 33.49 -15.94 -21.95
C ALA A 710 33.47 -15.02 -23.18
N ASN A 711 32.44 -15.09 -24.03
CA ASN A 711 32.15 -14.12 -25.09
C ASN A 711 30.67 -13.65 -25.07
N ASP A 712 29.81 -14.32 -24.31
CA ASP A 712 28.51 -13.79 -23.91
C ASP A 712 28.66 -12.50 -23.07
N ASP A 713 27.58 -11.74 -22.98
CA ASP A 713 27.39 -10.63 -22.03
C ASP A 713 26.20 -10.93 -21.04
N ASP A 714 25.45 -12.06 -21.17
CA ASP A 714 24.38 -12.55 -20.27
C ASP A 714 24.41 -14.11 -20.21
N ASP A 715 25.11 -14.68 -19.21
CA ASP A 715 25.54 -16.10 -19.20
C ASP A 715 24.38 -17.13 -19.06
N ASP A 716 23.19 -16.76 -18.56
CA ASP A 716 22.03 -17.66 -18.41
C ASP A 716 20.68 -17.19 -19.00
N ASN A 717 20.67 -15.99 -19.60
CA ASN A 717 19.61 -15.45 -20.46
C ASN A 717 18.28 -15.20 -19.68
N ASP A 718 18.41 -14.79 -18.41
CA ASP A 718 17.30 -14.25 -17.62
C ASP A 718 16.95 -12.80 -18.02
N GLY A 719 17.89 -12.07 -18.62
CA GLY A 719 17.77 -10.69 -19.09
C GLY A 719 18.71 -9.68 -18.40
N VAL A 720 19.58 -10.10 -17.48
CA VAL A 720 20.49 -9.23 -16.70
C VAL A 720 21.97 -9.43 -17.09
N ASP A 721 22.61 -8.41 -17.68
CA ASP A 721 24.05 -8.39 -18.05
C ASP A 721 24.98 -9.02 -16.96
N ASP A 722 25.92 -9.90 -17.33
CA ASP A 722 26.93 -10.61 -16.50
C ASP A 722 27.84 -9.70 -15.62
N ASP A 723 27.94 -8.39 -15.94
CA ASP A 723 28.68 -7.38 -15.16
C ASP A 723 27.77 -6.70 -14.08
N ALA A 724 26.49 -7.09 -14.01
CA ALA A 724 25.43 -6.65 -13.09
C ALA A 724 24.77 -7.81 -12.31
N ASP A 725 24.57 -8.99 -12.92
CA ASP A 725 24.09 -10.21 -12.27
C ASP A 725 24.89 -10.57 -10.99
N THR A 726 24.21 -11.24 -10.06
CA THR A 726 24.78 -11.81 -8.84
C THR A 726 24.44 -13.29 -8.59
N CYS A 727 23.63 -13.93 -9.45
CA CYS A 727 23.05 -15.26 -9.32
C CYS A 727 23.33 -16.18 -10.54
N ASP A 728 24.62 -16.31 -10.92
CA ASP A 728 25.26 -17.14 -11.99
C ASP A 728 24.86 -18.65 -12.21
N ASP A 729 23.66 -19.11 -11.80
CA ASP A 729 22.96 -20.30 -12.33
C ASP A 729 21.40 -20.22 -12.28
N THR A 730 20.80 -19.06 -12.58
CA THR A 730 19.34 -18.81 -12.59
C THR A 730 18.63 -19.55 -13.74
N PRO A 731 17.37 -20.02 -13.57
CA PRO A 731 16.69 -20.80 -14.62
C PRO A 731 15.94 -19.91 -15.62
N LEU A 732 16.31 -20.01 -16.90
CA LEU A 732 15.58 -19.44 -18.05
C LEU A 732 14.04 -19.53 -17.91
N ASN A 733 13.35 -18.38 -18.02
CA ASN A 733 11.91 -18.19 -17.74
C ASN A 733 11.53 -18.33 -16.24
N THR A 734 12.34 -17.75 -15.34
CA THR A 734 11.90 -17.37 -13.99
C THR A 734 11.78 -15.84 -13.94
N ASN A 735 10.98 -15.29 -13.03
CA ASN A 735 11.01 -13.86 -12.74
C ASN A 735 12.28 -13.57 -11.91
N VAL A 736 12.87 -12.39 -12.11
CA VAL A 736 14.16 -11.99 -11.54
C VAL A 736 14.19 -10.48 -11.27
N ALA A 737 14.80 -10.12 -10.15
CA ALA A 737 15.03 -8.74 -9.78
C ALA A 737 16.14 -8.08 -10.64
N ASP A 738 16.39 -6.79 -10.44
CA ASP A 738 17.41 -5.95 -11.12
C ASP A 738 18.87 -6.44 -10.90
N ASN A 739 19.07 -7.62 -10.30
CA ASN A 739 20.33 -8.27 -9.93
C ASN A 739 20.48 -9.76 -10.36
N GLY A 740 19.54 -10.29 -11.15
CA GLY A 740 19.53 -11.66 -11.71
C GLY A 740 19.18 -12.80 -10.71
N CYS A 741 18.87 -12.46 -9.46
CA CYS A 741 18.36 -13.41 -8.49
C CYS A 741 16.83 -13.53 -8.60
N THR A 742 16.28 -14.68 -8.19
CA THR A 742 14.84 -14.94 -8.30
C THR A 742 14.01 -13.97 -7.47
N ASP A 743 12.93 -13.53 -8.10
CA ASP A 743 11.85 -12.67 -7.62
C ASP A 743 10.58 -13.50 -7.85
N THR A 744 9.75 -13.69 -6.81
CA THR A 744 8.67 -14.70 -6.81
C THR A 744 7.30 -14.13 -7.21
N ASP A 745 7.04 -12.85 -6.97
CA ASP A 745 5.76 -12.15 -7.18
C ASP A 745 5.84 -10.93 -8.13
N ASP A 746 7.02 -10.60 -8.68
CA ASP A 746 7.29 -9.58 -9.73
C ASP A 746 7.34 -8.13 -9.19
N ASP A 747 7.91 -7.92 -7.98
CA ASP A 747 7.96 -6.63 -7.28
C ASP A 747 9.23 -5.80 -7.62
N GLY A 748 10.39 -6.46 -7.77
CA GLY A 748 11.70 -5.88 -8.01
C GLY A 748 12.78 -6.18 -6.96
N VAL A 749 12.46 -6.92 -5.88
CA VAL A 749 13.39 -7.40 -4.84
C VAL A 749 13.67 -8.90 -5.01
N ASP A 750 14.79 -9.43 -4.47
CA ASP A 750 15.13 -10.86 -4.60
C ASP A 750 14.76 -11.70 -3.37
N ASP A 751 14.35 -12.97 -3.56
CA ASP A 751 13.85 -13.92 -2.53
C ASP A 751 14.77 -14.07 -1.26
N ASP A 752 16.05 -13.68 -1.33
CA ASP A 752 17.04 -13.82 -0.23
C ASP A 752 17.32 -12.45 0.46
N ALA A 753 16.66 -11.38 0.00
CA ALA A 753 16.67 -10.01 0.49
C ALA A 753 15.27 -9.51 0.95
N ASP A 754 14.24 -9.83 0.19
CA ASP A 754 12.80 -9.58 0.42
C ASP A 754 12.30 -10.20 1.75
N ALA A 755 11.39 -9.51 2.46
CA ALA A 755 10.75 -10.00 3.69
C ALA A 755 9.44 -10.79 3.46
N CYS A 756 8.82 -10.67 2.29
CA CYS A 756 7.44 -11.02 1.96
C CYS A 756 7.25 -12.02 0.78
N ASP A 757 8.16 -13.00 0.60
CA ASP A 757 8.29 -13.99 -0.51
C ASP A 757 7.08 -14.81 -1.06
N ASP A 758 5.82 -14.50 -0.70
CA ASP A 758 4.60 -14.95 -1.39
C ASP A 758 3.38 -13.96 -1.43
N THR A 759 3.61 -12.64 -1.53
CA THR A 759 2.59 -11.56 -1.59
C THR A 759 2.13 -11.17 -3.03
N VAL A 760 1.94 -9.87 -3.33
CA VAL A 760 1.28 -9.35 -4.55
C VAL A 760 1.86 -7.99 -4.98
N ALA A 761 2.83 -8.02 -5.89
CA ALA A 761 3.48 -6.83 -6.45
C ALA A 761 2.52 -5.72 -6.94
N GLY A 762 2.90 -4.47 -6.66
CA GLY A 762 2.19 -3.27 -7.13
C GLY A 762 1.15 -2.70 -6.16
N ALA A 763 1.17 -3.14 -4.90
CA ALA A 763 0.69 -2.34 -3.76
C ALA A 763 1.61 -1.12 -3.52
N ALA A 764 1.43 -0.44 -2.40
CA ALA A 764 2.44 0.49 -1.89
C ALA A 764 3.43 -0.29 -1.01
N ASP A 765 4.66 0.21 -0.98
CA ASP A 765 5.85 -0.31 -0.29
C ASP A 765 6.69 0.92 0.01
N PHE A 766 6.72 1.33 1.28
CA PHE A 766 7.26 2.62 1.68
C PHE A 766 8.80 2.62 1.80
N ASP A 767 9.42 1.75 2.60
CA ASP A 767 10.88 1.73 2.81
C ASP A 767 11.66 1.06 1.64
N ASN A 768 11.00 0.22 0.84
CA ASN A 768 11.53 -0.57 -0.28
C ASN A 768 12.32 -1.84 0.15
N ASP A 769 11.79 -2.56 1.15
CA ASP A 769 12.22 -3.88 1.64
C ASP A 769 11.63 -5.07 0.84
N GLY A 770 10.40 -4.96 0.31
CA GLY A 770 9.68 -6.00 -0.44
C GLY A 770 8.34 -6.43 0.18
N CYS A 771 8.07 -6.08 1.44
CA CYS A 771 6.70 -6.10 1.96
C CYS A 771 5.85 -4.96 1.42
N ASP A 772 4.52 -5.17 1.39
CA ASP A 772 3.55 -4.11 1.12
C ASP A 772 3.02 -3.52 2.43
N ASP A 773 2.66 -2.23 2.42
CA ASP A 773 2.13 -1.43 3.55
C ASP A 773 0.87 -2.03 4.25
N ALA A 774 0.35 -3.17 3.76
CA ALA A 774 -0.77 -3.89 4.38
C ALA A 774 -0.38 -5.30 4.87
N ASN A 775 0.91 -5.66 4.82
CA ASN A 775 1.48 -6.95 5.21
C ASN A 775 2.83 -6.86 5.96
N ASP A 776 3.49 -5.69 6.03
CA ASP A 776 4.54 -5.45 7.04
C ASP A 776 3.94 -5.27 8.46
N ASP A 777 4.80 -5.04 9.46
CA ASP A 777 4.45 -4.57 10.81
C ASP A 777 5.23 -3.24 11.16
N ASP A 778 6.06 -2.65 10.27
CA ASP A 778 7.07 -1.56 10.52
C ASP A 778 7.38 -0.76 9.21
N ASP A 779 6.39 -0.05 8.64
CA ASP A 779 6.37 0.48 7.25
C ASP A 779 7.54 1.42 6.84
N ASP A 780 8.06 2.26 7.75
CA ASP A 780 9.22 3.16 7.51
C ASP A 780 10.58 2.53 7.91
N ASN A 781 10.56 1.44 8.68
CA ASN A 781 11.72 0.70 9.20
C ASN A 781 12.62 1.46 10.21
N ASP A 782 12.09 2.47 10.92
CA ASP A 782 12.70 3.07 12.11
C ASP A 782 12.88 2.06 13.26
N GLY A 783 11.86 1.24 13.49
CA GLY A 783 11.78 0.26 14.58
C GLY A 783 10.82 0.60 15.74
N VAL A 784 9.88 1.53 15.52
CA VAL A 784 8.53 1.49 16.11
C VAL A 784 7.71 0.39 15.37
N ASN A 785 6.39 0.38 15.44
CA ASN A 785 5.48 -0.53 14.74
C ASN A 785 4.21 0.29 14.42
N ASP A 786 3.59 0.14 13.26
CA ASP A 786 2.46 0.98 12.80
C ASP A 786 1.20 0.95 13.72
N ASP A 787 1.09 0.00 14.66
CA ASP A 787 0.06 0.01 15.72
C ASP A 787 0.47 0.73 17.04
N GLU A 788 1.69 1.27 17.09
CA GLU A 788 2.30 2.09 18.14
C GLU A 788 3.02 3.36 17.56
N ASP A 789 2.90 3.68 16.25
CA ASP A 789 3.55 4.80 15.53
C ASP A 789 2.56 5.95 15.19
N ALA A 790 3.04 7.20 15.19
CA ALA A 790 2.24 8.39 14.82
C ALA A 790 2.44 8.86 13.36
N CYS A 791 3.48 8.38 12.68
CA CYS A 791 4.02 8.90 11.42
C CYS A 791 4.51 7.77 10.47
N ASP A 792 3.68 6.75 10.26
CA ASP A 792 3.92 5.57 9.42
C ASP A 792 4.45 5.85 8.00
N ASP A 793 4.18 7.01 7.39
CA ASP A 793 4.67 7.43 6.06
C ASP A 793 5.89 8.40 6.04
N THR A 794 6.67 8.49 7.13
CA THR A 794 7.81 9.44 7.25
C THR A 794 9.20 8.85 6.95
N VAL A 795 10.33 9.44 7.39
CA VAL A 795 11.67 9.08 6.83
C VAL A 795 12.81 8.99 7.86
N THR A 796 12.91 7.81 8.47
CA THR A 796 14.06 7.21 9.18
C THR A 796 15.30 8.09 9.41
N GLY A 797 15.47 8.49 10.67
CA GLY A 797 16.76 8.94 11.21
C GLY A 797 17.10 10.40 10.96
N ALA A 798 16.08 11.26 10.99
CA ALA A 798 16.21 12.68 11.29
C ALA A 798 16.55 12.88 12.79
N ALA A 799 15.70 13.56 13.53
CA ALA A 799 15.62 13.48 14.98
C ALA A 799 14.15 13.21 15.32
N ASP A 800 13.97 12.50 16.43
CA ASP A 800 12.74 12.30 17.18
C ASP A 800 13.13 12.67 18.62
N PHE A 801 12.25 13.33 19.36
CA PHE A 801 12.58 13.84 20.69
C PHE A 801 11.84 13.09 21.82
N ASP A 802 10.54 12.85 21.68
CA ASP A 802 9.71 12.15 22.66
C ASP A 802 9.87 10.60 22.55
N GLY A 803 9.84 10.08 21.33
CA GLY A 803 9.96 8.68 20.94
C GLY A 803 8.72 8.01 20.34
N ASP A 804 7.79 8.72 19.69
CA ASP A 804 6.55 8.12 19.12
C ASP A 804 6.63 7.60 17.67
N GLY A 805 7.59 8.07 16.86
CA GLY A 805 7.77 7.68 15.45
C GLY A 805 7.80 8.87 14.47
N CYS A 806 7.20 10.00 14.83
CA CYS A 806 7.32 11.25 14.09
C CYS A 806 8.75 11.84 14.15
N ASP A 807 9.09 12.69 13.18
CA ASP A 807 10.36 13.44 13.14
C ASP A 807 10.17 14.93 13.42
N ASP A 808 11.19 15.58 14.04
CA ASP A 808 11.32 17.01 14.46
C ASP A 808 11.06 18.06 13.32
N ALA A 809 10.07 17.84 12.46
CA ALA A 809 9.86 18.48 11.16
C ALA A 809 8.57 18.05 10.41
N ASN A 810 7.97 16.90 10.74
CA ASN A 810 6.67 16.45 10.23
C ASN A 810 5.66 16.15 11.35
N ASP A 811 6.12 16.06 12.60
CA ASP A 811 5.30 16.29 13.79
C ASP A 811 4.67 17.71 13.78
N ASP A 812 3.66 17.92 14.62
CA ASP A 812 3.08 19.22 14.97
C ASP A 812 3.16 19.48 16.52
N ASP A 813 3.71 18.57 17.35
CA ASP A 813 3.95 18.69 18.83
C ASP A 813 5.26 17.96 19.23
N ASP A 814 6.42 18.54 18.87
CA ASP A 814 7.77 17.93 18.92
C ASP A 814 8.18 17.26 20.27
N ASP A 815 7.51 17.53 21.41
CA ASP A 815 7.76 16.82 22.67
C ASP A 815 6.57 16.19 23.44
N ASN A 816 5.39 16.16 22.79
CA ASN A 816 4.18 15.47 23.25
C ASN A 816 3.69 15.96 24.63
N ASP A 817 3.71 17.29 24.83
CA ASP A 817 3.22 17.95 26.06
C ASP A 817 1.77 18.45 25.93
N GLY A 818 1.28 18.63 24.70
CA GLY A 818 -0.05 19.13 24.36
C GLY A 818 -0.07 20.54 23.75
N VAL A 819 1.09 21.18 23.49
CA VAL A 819 1.21 22.50 22.86
C VAL A 819 1.98 22.41 21.53
N ASN A 820 1.32 22.78 20.42
CA ASN A 820 1.91 22.65 19.08
C ASN A 820 3.05 23.66 18.76
N ASP A 821 4.12 23.20 18.10
CA ASP A 821 5.32 23.94 17.63
C ASP A 821 5.14 25.41 17.17
N ASP A 822 4.08 25.71 16.39
CA ASP A 822 3.90 27.03 15.76
C ASP A 822 3.26 28.05 16.73
N ASP A 823 2.86 27.61 17.93
CA ASP A 823 2.40 28.40 19.09
C ASP A 823 3.15 28.07 20.43
N ASP A 824 4.02 27.04 20.51
CA ASP A 824 5.01 26.78 21.60
C ASP A 824 6.32 27.60 21.43
N ASP A 825 6.93 28.10 22.52
CA ASP A 825 8.24 28.79 22.51
C ASP A 825 9.41 27.90 23.08
N CYS A 826 9.12 26.64 23.46
CA CYS A 826 10.00 25.68 24.16
C CYS A 826 10.27 24.31 23.49
N ASP A 827 10.13 24.22 22.15
CA ASP A 827 10.34 23.13 21.16
C ASP A 827 11.48 22.08 21.30
N ASP A 828 12.16 21.94 22.45
CA ASP A 828 13.05 20.80 22.78
C ASP A 828 13.08 20.39 24.28
N THR A 829 11.98 20.49 25.07
CA THR A 829 12.05 20.48 26.57
C THR A 829 11.02 19.81 27.53
N THR A 830 10.04 18.97 27.17
CA THR A 830 9.15 18.16 28.08
C THR A 830 8.64 18.85 29.37
N LEU A 831 7.34 19.13 29.46
CA LEU A 831 6.69 19.81 30.60
C LEU A 831 6.75 19.03 31.95
N ASP A 832 7.89 19.15 32.66
CA ASP A 832 8.23 18.42 33.91
C ASP A 832 7.89 19.25 35.19
N ALA A 833 7.22 20.42 35.07
CA ALA A 833 6.90 21.33 36.17
C ALA A 833 5.62 22.20 35.92
N THR A 834 5.57 23.41 36.50
CA THR A 834 4.52 24.40 36.23
C THR A 834 4.92 25.31 35.07
N ASP A 835 3.99 25.52 34.15
CA ASP A 835 3.90 26.65 33.23
C ASP A 835 2.84 27.62 33.81
N THR A 836 3.07 28.92 33.73
CA THR A 836 2.19 29.96 34.29
C THR A 836 1.22 30.57 33.25
N ASP A 837 1.55 30.60 31.96
CA ASP A 837 0.73 31.26 30.93
C ASP A 837 0.24 30.35 29.79
N ASN A 838 0.75 29.11 29.71
CA ASN A 838 0.38 28.02 28.80
C ASN A 838 0.95 28.25 27.38
N ASP A 839 2.27 28.45 27.29
CA ASP A 839 3.06 28.56 26.05
C ASP A 839 4.07 27.42 25.82
N GLY A 840 4.01 26.37 26.65
CA GLY A 840 4.85 25.16 26.56
C GLY A 840 6.14 25.24 27.39
N CYS A 841 6.56 26.44 27.80
CA CYS A 841 7.71 26.59 28.68
C CYS A 841 7.37 26.39 30.17
N ASP A 842 8.12 25.50 30.85
CA ASP A 842 8.12 25.46 32.33
C ASP A 842 8.77 26.75 32.93
N ASP A 843 8.32 27.17 34.14
CA ASP A 843 8.80 28.35 34.92
C ASP A 843 10.33 28.30 35.28
N VAL A 844 11.10 27.39 34.66
CA VAL A 844 12.51 27.10 34.94
C VAL A 844 13.36 27.11 33.67
N ASN A 845 12.74 26.91 32.50
CA ASN A 845 13.35 26.93 31.18
C ASN A 845 12.97 28.18 30.36
N ASP A 846 11.84 28.82 30.65
CA ASP A 846 11.50 30.16 30.14
C ASP A 846 12.52 31.25 30.57
N ASP A 847 12.49 32.38 29.87
CA ASP A 847 13.17 33.66 30.12
C ASP A 847 12.11 34.82 30.34
N ASP A 848 10.76 34.60 30.36
CA ASP A 848 9.68 35.63 30.45
C ASP A 848 8.33 35.22 31.14
N ASP A 849 8.33 34.36 32.19
CA ASP A 849 7.26 33.64 32.97
C ASP A 849 5.72 33.98 32.84
N ASP A 850 5.28 35.14 32.32
CA ASP A 850 3.85 35.47 32.09
C ASP A 850 3.53 36.25 30.78
N ASN A 851 4.47 36.25 29.84
CA ASN A 851 4.39 36.87 28.52
C ASN A 851 3.95 38.36 28.48
N ASP A 852 4.03 39.11 29.59
CA ASP A 852 3.96 40.59 29.60
C ASP A 852 5.03 41.20 28.65
N GLY A 853 6.18 40.52 28.57
CA GLY A 853 7.31 40.83 27.70
C GLY A 853 8.42 41.64 28.38
N VAL A 854 8.75 41.28 29.63
CA VAL A 854 9.64 42.04 30.55
C VAL A 854 10.76 41.21 31.20
N ASN A 855 10.79 39.88 31.06
CA ASN A 855 11.83 38.93 31.49
C ASN A 855 12.14 38.94 33.00
N ASP A 856 11.88 37.84 33.71
CA ASP A 856 11.98 37.63 35.17
C ASP A 856 13.30 38.11 35.85
N ASP A 857 14.48 38.07 35.20
CA ASP A 857 15.75 38.60 35.76
C ASP A 857 15.81 40.16 35.81
N ASP A 858 14.91 40.88 35.12
CA ASP A 858 14.66 42.34 35.25
C ASP A 858 13.23 42.68 35.77
N ASP A 859 12.28 41.72 35.82
CA ASP A 859 10.89 41.84 36.33
C ASP A 859 10.75 41.96 37.88
N LYS A 860 9.53 42.19 38.36
CA LYS A 860 9.11 42.21 39.77
C LYS A 860 8.04 41.15 40.15
N CYS A 861 7.15 40.78 39.23
CA CYS A 861 5.94 40.00 39.42
C CYS A 861 5.82 38.84 38.38
N PRO A 862 6.86 38.01 38.12
CA PRO A 862 6.93 37.22 36.88
C PRO A 862 5.77 36.27 36.63
N ASN A 863 5.09 35.80 37.69
CA ASN A 863 4.02 34.81 37.57
C ASN A 863 2.65 35.50 37.81
N THR A 864 2.21 36.38 36.91
CA THR A 864 0.92 37.08 36.97
C THR A 864 0.10 36.93 35.67
N PRO A 865 -1.13 37.50 35.55
CA PRO A 865 -1.91 37.34 34.32
C PRO A 865 -1.46 38.27 33.19
N GLU A 866 -1.15 37.69 32.03
CA GLU A 866 -0.84 38.36 30.76
C GLU A 866 -1.80 39.54 30.45
N ASN A 867 -1.26 40.59 29.80
CA ASN A 867 -2.00 41.79 29.37
C ASN A 867 -2.63 42.67 30.49
N GLU A 868 -2.32 42.49 31.79
CA GLU A 868 -2.72 43.47 32.81
C GLU A 868 -2.10 44.87 32.54
N PRO A 869 -2.73 46.00 32.95
CA PRO A 869 -2.22 47.32 32.58
C PRO A 869 -1.01 47.74 33.43
N ASP A 870 0.20 47.66 32.88
CA ASP A 870 1.38 48.30 33.48
C ASP A 870 1.55 49.78 33.01
N LEU A 871 1.60 50.70 33.98
CA LEU A 871 1.81 52.14 33.79
C LEU A 871 3.29 52.60 33.84
N ASP A 872 4.18 51.80 34.44
CA ASP A 872 5.64 52.01 34.58
C ASP A 872 6.44 51.36 33.43
N GLN A 873 6.15 50.08 33.11
CA GLN A 873 7.02 49.06 32.49
C GLN A 873 8.08 48.50 33.46
N ASP A 874 7.62 47.78 34.49
CA ASP A 874 8.42 46.91 35.36
C ASP A 874 7.74 45.58 35.81
N GLY A 875 6.69 45.13 35.11
CA GLY A 875 6.17 43.76 35.16
C GLY A 875 4.96 43.53 36.08
N CYS A 876 4.70 44.45 37.02
CA CYS A 876 3.53 44.34 37.87
C CYS A 876 2.35 45.16 37.32
N GLY A 877 1.21 44.53 37.04
CA GLY A 877 -0.02 45.23 36.66
C GLY A 877 -0.58 46.22 37.71
N ASP A 878 -1.21 47.30 37.23
CA ASP A 878 -1.76 48.50 37.94
C ASP A 878 -2.63 48.22 39.20
N ASP A 879 -3.12 47.00 39.41
CA ASP A 879 -3.97 46.63 40.56
C ASP A 879 -3.08 46.08 41.72
N THR A 880 -3.58 45.22 42.62
CA THR A 880 -3.01 45.10 43.98
C THR A 880 -1.69 44.32 44.15
N GLN A 881 -0.96 44.04 43.07
CA GLN A 881 0.36 43.38 43.08
C GLN A 881 1.49 44.43 43.20
N ASP A 882 1.47 45.48 42.37
CA ASP A 882 2.45 46.58 42.49
C ASP A 882 2.20 47.43 43.75
N ASP A 883 3.29 47.91 44.36
CA ASP A 883 3.23 48.86 45.47
C ASP A 883 3.68 50.29 45.13
N ASP A 884 4.02 50.64 43.87
CA ASP A 884 4.51 51.99 43.45
C ASP A 884 4.02 52.44 42.03
N THR A 885 2.73 52.25 41.72
CA THR A 885 2.03 52.23 40.39
C THR A 885 2.32 53.31 39.34
N ASP A 886 3.10 54.37 39.61
CA ASP A 886 3.58 55.29 38.55
C ASP A 886 5.09 55.52 38.46
N GLY A 887 5.88 54.83 39.28
CA GLY A 887 7.35 54.88 39.25
C GLY A 887 7.99 56.11 39.89
N ASP A 888 7.24 56.92 40.65
CA ASP A 888 7.80 58.09 41.35
C ASP A 888 8.78 57.70 42.48
N GLY A 889 8.57 56.55 43.13
CA GLY A 889 9.33 56.11 44.31
C GLY A 889 8.60 56.36 45.64
N VAL A 890 7.27 56.27 45.66
CA VAL A 890 6.38 56.61 46.79
C VAL A 890 5.19 55.64 46.85
N ASP A 891 5.32 54.61 47.70
CA ASP A 891 4.34 53.52 47.73
C ASP A 891 2.87 53.95 47.81
N ASP A 892 2.01 53.22 47.11
CA ASP A 892 0.62 53.57 46.79
C ASP A 892 -0.21 53.90 48.05
N SER A 893 0.07 53.18 49.14
CA SER A 893 -0.60 53.38 50.43
C SER A 893 -0.33 54.75 51.07
N ASN A 894 0.72 55.43 50.60
CA ASN A 894 1.16 56.76 51.02
C ASN A 894 0.96 57.84 49.95
N ASP A 895 0.69 57.47 48.70
CA ASP A 895 0.52 58.39 47.59
C ASP A 895 -0.82 59.18 47.64
N ASN A 896 -0.96 60.17 46.75
CA ASN A 896 -2.14 61.03 46.61
C ASN A 896 -2.58 61.23 45.14
N CYS A 897 -1.84 60.65 44.20
CA CYS A 897 -1.95 60.77 42.75
C CYS A 897 -1.62 59.46 41.97
N PRO A 898 -1.64 58.25 42.55
CA PRO A 898 -0.86 57.10 42.05
C PRO A 898 -1.03 56.73 40.58
N ASP A 899 -2.21 56.93 39.99
CA ASP A 899 -2.43 56.80 38.54
C ASP A 899 -1.84 58.00 37.71
N THR A 900 -0.58 58.44 37.97
CA THR A 900 0.04 59.66 37.37
C THR A 900 1.47 59.47 36.78
N PRO A 901 1.62 58.79 35.63
CA PRO A 901 2.90 58.26 35.09
C PRO A 901 4.11 59.20 35.21
N SER A 902 5.20 58.69 35.79
CA SER A 902 6.36 59.50 36.20
C SER A 902 6.97 60.36 35.07
N GLY A 903 7.53 61.51 35.46
CA GLY A 903 8.20 62.39 34.49
C GLY A 903 8.33 63.87 34.85
N ALA A 904 7.89 64.27 36.05
CA ALA A 904 7.91 65.66 36.49
C ALA A 904 8.71 65.84 37.80
N THR A 905 8.31 66.75 38.70
CA THR A 905 9.10 66.98 39.93
C THR A 905 8.25 67.28 41.16
N ASP A 906 8.01 66.26 41.98
CA ASP A 906 7.57 66.43 43.35
C ASP A 906 8.56 67.35 44.14
N PHE A 907 7.99 68.21 44.99
CA PHE A 907 8.69 69.11 45.91
C PHE A 907 8.27 68.96 47.39
N ASP A 908 7.24 68.18 47.67
CA ASP A 908 6.60 67.98 48.96
C ASP A 908 6.80 66.54 49.50
N ASN A 909 7.09 65.54 48.63
CA ASN A 909 7.05 64.09 48.89
C ASN A 909 5.62 63.65 49.25
N ASP A 910 4.73 63.81 48.26
CA ASP A 910 3.31 63.44 48.30
C ASP A 910 2.69 62.96 46.96
N GLY A 911 3.52 62.61 45.95
CA GLY A 911 3.08 61.90 44.72
C GLY A 911 2.73 62.75 43.50
N CYS A 912 2.81 64.09 43.62
CA CYS A 912 2.08 64.97 42.70
C CYS A 912 2.93 66.17 42.17
N ASP A 913 2.71 66.59 40.90
CA ASP A 913 3.38 67.75 40.21
C ASP A 913 2.71 69.16 40.35
#